data_AF-A0A7W1TYE3-F1
#
_entry.id   AF-A0A7W1TYE3-F1
#
_cell.length_a   1.000
_cell.length_b   1.000
_cell.length_c   1.000
_cell.angle_alpha   90.00
_cell.angle_beta   90.00
_cell.angle_gamma   90.00
#
_symmetry.space_group_name_H-M   'P 1'
#
loop_
_entity.id
_entity.type
_entity.pdbx_description
1 polymer ?
#
loop_
_entity_poly.entity_id
_entity_poly.type
_entity_poly.pdbx_seq_one_letter_code
_entity_poly.pdbx_strand_id
1 'polypeptide(L)'
;AAAVVFVFAQLQPHLLFADTTPTGGDMGAHVWGPAYLRDHLLSQGRLTGWAPDWYAGFPAFHFYMVVPSLLIVALDVVLPYGVAFKLISVSGLLTLPVAAWALGRLARMPFPAPAILALATLPFLFSPLFSIYGGNVASTLAGEFAFSISLSLALVFLGLVLRGLDTGRHRTWAAGVLALCALCHVIPAIFAVVGAAVALALRASKARLAWLAGAGIVGGLLTSFWTLPFVLQRAHMNDMGWTKITTYWESLLPGRLGIWLTQNFGGQGTAEVRDDLTVVVVLAVVGFAVSVTYRRHLGIFLGALAGVVALLFVIAPEGRLWNARLLPFWYLCLYLLAAVAVAEAILSVASLVAGLRSEANRATQWGGSVLAGLAVLVSVGLPLGSLPLGQQGPGGYSWMGFSTAQQSFIPGWAEWNFSGLERKDAYPEYQALMGTMADLGESRGCGRAMWEFDSNLNRYGSTMALMLLPYWTDGCIDSMEGLYFESSMTTPFHFLNQSELSAKPSRPQRDLPYTDLDVSRGVDHLQLLGVRYYMAFSDEAVAQARAEPDLRSVAISGPWRVFEVADASLVAPMATEPVVLEDAAGGGKEWLEPAVEWYNDPSAQEVMLAADGPESWARVVPGQEPERRPVAPANVSGIEARNHSISFDVDRAGAPVLVKTSYFPNWKVEGAQGPYQVAPNLMVVVPTASEVTLTYEDIAVDRTAQNLTMLGAIGLFALSRGGLGKLSLARKPEDEATEESKEARAPEPEPEPEPEPEPEPKEPEPEP
;
A
#
# COMPACT_ATOMS: atom_id res chain seq x y z
N ALA A 1 17.05 8.46 -19.71
CA ALA A 1 16.30 8.77 -20.94
C ALA A 1 15.86 7.50 -21.66
N ALA A 2 16.75 6.73 -22.30
CA ALA A 2 16.39 5.52 -23.05
C ALA A 2 15.52 4.52 -22.25
N ALA A 3 15.88 4.22 -20.99
CA ALA A 3 15.07 3.36 -20.13
C ALA A 3 13.64 3.88 -19.90
N VAL A 4 13.48 5.19 -19.67
CA VAL A 4 12.17 5.84 -19.47
C VAL A 4 11.35 5.78 -20.76
N VAL A 5 11.96 6.10 -21.90
CA VAL A 5 11.30 6.02 -23.21
C VAL A 5 10.86 4.59 -23.52
N PHE A 6 11.71 3.61 -23.20
CA PHE A 6 11.36 2.20 -23.37
C PHE A 6 10.15 1.82 -22.52
N VAL A 7 10.15 2.13 -21.21
CA VAL A 7 9.00 1.87 -20.32
C VAL A 7 7.74 2.55 -20.87
N PHE A 8 7.84 3.84 -21.20
CA PHE A 8 6.70 4.60 -21.73
C PHE A 8 6.14 3.99 -23.01
N ALA A 9 6.99 3.54 -23.94
CA ALA A 9 6.56 2.90 -25.17
C ALA A 9 5.80 1.59 -24.92
N GLN A 10 6.18 0.81 -23.90
CA GLN A 10 5.48 -0.44 -23.54
C GLN A 10 4.14 -0.21 -22.84
N LEU A 11 3.91 0.99 -22.30
CA LEU A 11 2.68 1.37 -21.60
C LEU A 11 1.59 1.90 -22.55
N GLN A 12 1.73 1.71 -23.86
CA GLN A 12 0.76 2.10 -24.88
C GLN A 12 0.36 3.59 -24.79
N PRO A 13 1.27 4.54 -25.12
CA PRO A 13 1.01 5.98 -24.96
C PRO A 13 -0.29 6.49 -25.57
N HIS A 14 -0.70 5.94 -26.71
CA HIS A 14 -1.96 6.29 -27.37
C HIS A 14 -3.21 5.94 -26.54
N LEU A 15 -3.13 4.95 -25.65
CA LEU A 15 -4.18 4.59 -24.69
C LEU A 15 -4.07 5.42 -23.41
N LEU A 16 -2.86 5.78 -22.97
CA LEU A 16 -2.67 6.68 -21.82
C LEU A 16 -3.34 8.05 -22.05
N PHE A 17 -3.26 8.57 -23.28
CA PHE A 17 -3.87 9.84 -23.67
C PHE A 17 -5.29 9.70 -24.24
N ALA A 18 -5.85 8.49 -24.33
CA ALA A 18 -7.24 8.32 -24.66
C ALA A 18 -8.12 8.82 -23.51
N ASP A 19 -9.21 9.52 -23.82
CA ASP A 19 -10.18 9.90 -22.79
C ASP A 19 -11.14 8.73 -22.52
N THR A 20 -10.68 7.82 -21.65
CA THR A 20 -11.39 6.61 -21.25
C THR A 20 -11.11 6.31 -19.78
N THR A 21 -12.10 5.74 -19.10
CA THR A 21 -12.03 5.37 -17.68
C THR A 21 -11.13 4.14 -17.52
N PRO A 22 -10.00 4.21 -16.77
CA PRO A 22 -9.08 3.09 -16.64
C PRO A 22 -9.72 1.87 -15.95
N THR A 23 -9.24 0.69 -16.31
CA THR A 23 -9.76 -0.62 -15.85
C THR A 23 -8.66 -1.55 -15.36
N GLY A 24 -9.00 -2.83 -15.13
CA GLY A 24 -8.08 -3.91 -14.75
C GLY A 24 -7.89 -4.04 -13.25
N GLY A 25 -8.03 -5.26 -12.73
CA GLY A 25 -7.88 -5.56 -11.29
C GLY A 25 -8.55 -4.52 -10.39
N ASP A 26 -7.83 -4.11 -9.36
CA ASP A 26 -8.21 -3.09 -8.39
C ASP A 26 -8.18 -1.67 -9.01
N MET A 27 -7.37 -1.45 -10.05
CA MET A 27 -7.28 -0.16 -10.75
C MET A 27 -8.65 0.32 -11.26
N GLY A 28 -9.51 -0.60 -11.69
CA GLY A 28 -10.86 -0.26 -12.15
C GLY A 28 -11.73 0.41 -11.07
N ALA A 29 -11.57 0.05 -9.80
CA ALA A 29 -12.33 0.66 -8.71
C ALA A 29 -11.64 1.88 -8.08
N HIS A 30 -10.31 2.02 -8.26
CA HIS A 30 -9.57 3.19 -7.81
C HIS A 30 -10.04 4.51 -8.42
N VAL A 31 -10.73 4.47 -9.57
CA VAL A 31 -11.38 5.61 -10.23
C VAL A 31 -12.28 6.40 -9.27
N TRP A 32 -12.90 5.74 -8.29
CA TRP A 32 -13.77 6.38 -7.31
C TRP A 32 -13.01 7.33 -6.36
N GLY A 33 -11.86 6.93 -5.83
CA GLY A 33 -11.19 7.64 -4.73
C GLY A 33 -10.83 9.10 -5.03
N PRO A 34 -10.09 9.42 -6.12
CA PRO A 34 -9.77 10.80 -6.47
C PRO A 34 -11.01 11.63 -6.83
N ALA A 35 -12.04 11.04 -7.44
CA ALA A 35 -13.30 11.72 -7.71
C ALA A 35 -14.01 12.09 -6.39
N TYR A 36 -14.15 11.13 -5.47
CA TYR A 36 -14.72 11.39 -4.14
C TYR A 36 -13.96 12.48 -3.38
N LEU A 37 -12.62 12.44 -3.43
CA LEU A 37 -11.74 13.45 -2.83
C LEU A 37 -12.02 14.84 -3.41
N ARG A 38 -12.14 14.96 -4.74
CA ARG A 38 -12.44 16.22 -5.46
C ARG A 38 -13.81 16.76 -5.06
N ASP A 39 -14.83 15.93 -5.10
CA ASP A 39 -16.22 16.36 -5.08
C ASP A 39 -16.74 16.56 -3.65
N HIS A 40 -16.26 15.77 -2.68
CA HIS A 40 -16.82 15.75 -1.31
C HIS A 40 -15.86 16.20 -0.22
N LEU A 41 -14.55 16.02 -0.36
CA LEU A 41 -13.59 16.31 0.71
C LEU A 41 -12.86 17.65 0.51
N LEU A 42 -12.29 17.90 -0.67
CA LEU A 42 -11.51 19.11 -0.94
C LEU A 42 -12.35 20.38 -0.90
N SER A 43 -13.62 20.31 -1.32
CA SER A 43 -14.59 21.41 -1.23
C SER A 43 -14.85 21.84 0.23
N GLN A 44 -14.60 20.95 1.19
CA GLN A 44 -14.70 21.19 2.64
C GLN A 44 -13.33 21.45 3.30
N GLY A 45 -12.25 21.54 2.52
CA GLY A 45 -10.89 21.70 3.03
C GLY A 45 -10.34 20.47 3.75
N ARG A 46 -10.91 19.28 3.50
CA ARG A 46 -10.53 18.01 4.14
C ARG A 46 -9.71 17.12 3.21
N LEU A 47 -8.86 16.28 3.81
CA LEU A 47 -8.08 15.23 3.12
C LEU A 47 -8.51 13.81 3.51
N THR A 48 -9.34 13.69 4.54
CA THR A 48 -9.96 12.47 5.05
C THR A 48 -11.40 12.78 5.45
N GLY A 49 -12.27 11.78 5.49
CA GLY A 49 -13.67 11.98 5.88
C GLY A 49 -14.47 10.69 5.83
N TRP A 50 -15.79 10.80 5.95
CA TRP A 50 -16.71 9.66 5.82
C TRP A 50 -17.23 9.55 4.39
N ALA A 51 -17.26 8.33 3.86
CA ALA A 51 -17.96 8.00 2.62
C ALA A 51 -19.02 6.93 2.89
N PRO A 52 -20.31 7.16 2.55
CA PRO A 52 -21.35 6.12 2.63
C PRO A 52 -21.23 5.05 1.53
N ASP A 53 -20.47 5.36 0.48
CA ASP A 53 -20.44 4.72 -0.83
C ASP A 53 -20.15 3.21 -0.82
N TRP A 54 -19.35 2.72 0.15
CA TRP A 54 -18.95 1.30 0.26
C TRP A 54 -19.14 0.72 1.66
N TYR A 55 -19.46 -0.57 1.76
CA TYR A 55 -19.54 -1.35 3.02
C TYR A 55 -20.41 -0.70 4.11
N ALA A 56 -21.57 -0.16 3.76
CA ALA A 56 -22.42 0.63 4.67
C ALA A 56 -21.73 1.88 5.26
N GLY A 57 -20.64 2.30 4.64
CA GLY A 57 -19.82 3.47 4.94
C GLY A 57 -18.45 3.12 5.52
N PHE A 58 -17.48 4.01 5.28
CA PHE A 58 -16.11 3.86 5.78
C PHE A 58 -15.35 5.20 5.86
N PRO A 59 -14.28 5.28 6.67
CA PRO A 59 -13.43 6.47 6.79
C PRO A 59 -12.49 6.62 5.57
N ALA A 60 -12.96 7.29 4.53
CA ALA A 60 -12.22 7.57 3.30
C ALA A 60 -10.88 8.28 3.58
N PHE A 61 -9.80 7.76 2.96
CA PHE A 61 -8.41 8.22 3.10
C PHE A 61 -7.80 8.15 4.50
N HIS A 62 -8.49 7.57 5.49
CA HIS A 62 -7.93 7.40 6.83
C HIS A 62 -6.93 6.24 6.90
N PHE A 63 -7.25 5.14 6.21
CA PHE A 63 -6.39 3.95 6.09
C PHE A 63 -5.80 3.77 4.68
N TYR A 64 -6.01 4.74 3.80
CA TYR A 64 -5.52 4.72 2.42
C TYR A 64 -4.74 5.98 2.05
N MET A 65 -3.86 5.88 1.05
CA MET A 65 -2.89 6.92 0.69
C MET A 65 -3.55 8.07 -0.07
N VAL A 66 -3.22 9.33 0.28
CA VAL A 66 -3.91 10.52 -0.24
C VAL A 66 -3.17 11.22 -1.38
N VAL A 67 -1.83 11.21 -1.38
CA VAL A 67 -1.04 12.01 -2.32
C VAL A 67 -1.23 11.60 -3.79
N PRO A 68 -1.24 10.29 -4.15
CA PRO A 68 -1.51 9.88 -5.53
C PRO A 68 -2.86 10.41 -6.03
N SER A 69 -3.91 10.34 -5.21
CA SER A 69 -5.24 10.88 -5.54
C SER A 69 -5.22 12.40 -5.70
N LEU A 70 -4.52 13.13 -4.82
CA LEU A 70 -4.34 14.58 -4.97
C LEU A 70 -3.63 14.96 -6.27
N LEU A 71 -2.62 14.19 -6.69
CA LEU A 71 -1.92 14.42 -7.95
C LEU A 71 -2.84 14.17 -9.17
N ILE A 72 -3.74 13.19 -9.08
CA ILE A 72 -4.76 12.93 -10.12
C ILE A 72 -5.69 14.12 -10.21
N VAL A 73 -6.27 14.57 -9.08
CA VAL A 73 -7.17 15.74 -9.05
C VAL A 73 -6.48 17.01 -9.53
N ALA A 74 -5.21 17.23 -9.15
CA ALA A 74 -4.46 18.39 -9.60
C ALA A 74 -4.22 18.39 -11.12
N LEU A 75 -4.00 17.20 -11.71
CA LEU A 75 -3.79 17.06 -13.15
C LEU A 75 -5.12 17.10 -13.94
N ASP A 76 -6.21 16.65 -13.33
CA ASP A 76 -7.60 16.72 -13.85
C ASP A 76 -8.06 18.17 -14.11
N VAL A 77 -7.44 19.16 -13.45
CA VAL A 77 -7.71 20.60 -13.72
C VAL A 77 -7.38 20.98 -15.17
N VAL A 78 -6.42 20.30 -15.81
CA VAL A 78 -5.91 20.66 -17.15
C VAL A 78 -5.99 19.53 -18.19
N LEU A 79 -6.28 18.30 -17.76
CA LEU A 79 -6.45 17.12 -18.61
C LEU A 79 -7.74 16.39 -18.24
N PRO A 80 -8.38 15.64 -19.15
CA PRO A 80 -9.51 14.81 -18.79
C PRO A 80 -9.19 13.82 -17.66
N TYR A 81 -10.14 13.58 -16.76
CA TYR A 81 -9.96 12.75 -15.56
C TYR A 81 -9.32 11.39 -15.85
N GLY A 82 -9.81 10.66 -16.85
CA GLY A 82 -9.25 9.36 -17.24
C GLY A 82 -7.78 9.44 -17.68
N VAL A 83 -7.42 10.49 -18.41
CA VAL A 83 -6.03 10.76 -18.82
C VAL A 83 -5.17 11.12 -17.61
N ALA A 84 -5.64 12.03 -16.75
CA ALA A 84 -4.95 12.42 -15.53
C ALA A 84 -4.66 11.20 -14.64
N PHE A 85 -5.67 10.37 -14.42
CA PHE A 85 -5.55 9.12 -13.66
C PHE A 85 -4.47 8.20 -14.24
N LYS A 86 -4.54 7.91 -15.55
CA LYS A 86 -3.60 7.01 -16.24
C LYS A 86 -2.16 7.53 -16.19
N LEU A 87 -1.95 8.83 -16.36
CA LEU A 87 -0.62 9.43 -16.31
C LEU A 87 0.00 9.37 -14.91
N ILE A 88 -0.78 9.63 -13.86
CA ILE A 88 -0.30 9.51 -12.49
C ILE A 88 -0.06 8.04 -12.13
N SER A 89 -0.93 7.12 -12.55
CA SER A 89 -0.78 5.70 -12.21
C SER A 89 0.51 5.09 -12.78
N VAL A 90 0.96 5.53 -13.96
CA VAL A 90 2.23 5.07 -14.53
C VAL A 90 3.46 5.88 -14.08
N SER A 91 3.27 7.00 -13.39
CA SER A 91 4.36 7.94 -13.08
C SER A 91 5.49 7.27 -12.28
N GLY A 92 5.17 6.40 -11.31
CA GLY A 92 6.14 5.63 -10.54
C GLY A 92 7.03 4.73 -11.41
N LEU A 93 6.46 4.10 -12.44
CA LEU A 93 7.19 3.25 -13.39
C LEU A 93 8.17 4.09 -14.24
N LEU A 94 7.73 5.28 -14.66
CA LEU A 94 8.53 6.20 -15.46
C LEU A 94 9.65 6.88 -14.64
N THR A 95 9.41 7.13 -13.36
CA THR A 95 10.40 7.76 -12.47
C THR A 95 11.40 6.78 -11.88
N LEU A 96 11.09 5.48 -11.78
CA LEU A 96 11.99 4.51 -11.15
C LEU A 96 13.40 4.46 -11.78
N PRO A 97 13.57 4.43 -13.13
CA PRO A 97 14.90 4.52 -13.74
C PRO A 97 15.64 5.82 -13.38
N VAL A 98 14.91 6.94 -13.28
CA VAL A 98 15.47 8.25 -12.89
C VAL A 98 15.88 8.23 -11.42
N ALA A 99 15.09 7.61 -10.55
CA ALA A 99 15.37 7.48 -9.13
C ALA A 99 16.60 6.59 -8.86
N ALA A 100 16.74 5.47 -9.59
CA ALA A 100 17.93 4.62 -9.52
C ALA A 100 19.19 5.34 -10.03
N TRP A 101 19.08 6.13 -11.11
CA TRP A 101 20.16 7.01 -11.56
C TRP A 101 20.52 8.04 -10.48
N ALA A 102 19.53 8.68 -9.86
CA ALA A 102 19.72 9.69 -8.83
C ALA A 102 20.39 9.09 -7.59
N LEU A 103 19.99 7.89 -7.15
CA LEU A 103 20.66 7.13 -6.09
C LEU A 103 22.15 6.96 -6.39
N GLY A 104 22.50 6.48 -7.59
CA GLY A 104 23.90 6.32 -8.01
C GLY A 104 24.68 7.63 -8.03
N ARG A 105 24.06 8.72 -8.53
CA ARG A 105 24.68 10.06 -8.56
C ARG A 105 24.91 10.63 -7.17
N LEU A 106 23.91 10.54 -6.30
CA LEU A 106 23.99 11.03 -4.92
C LEU A 106 24.99 10.22 -4.09
N ALA A 107 25.10 8.92 -4.37
CA ALA A 107 26.15 8.06 -3.81
C ALA A 107 27.54 8.26 -4.42
N ARG A 108 27.71 9.22 -5.35
CA ARG A 108 28.97 9.55 -6.05
C ARG A 108 29.59 8.39 -6.84
N MET A 109 28.77 7.51 -7.40
CA MET A 109 29.29 6.48 -8.29
C MET A 109 29.84 7.10 -9.59
N PRO A 110 31.03 6.67 -10.06
CA PRO A 110 31.61 7.18 -11.30
C PRO A 110 30.78 6.75 -12.51
N PHE A 111 30.86 7.52 -13.60
CA PHE A 111 30.29 7.06 -14.88
C PHE A 111 31.01 5.77 -15.33
N PRO A 112 30.29 4.72 -15.78
CA PRO A 112 28.87 4.72 -16.14
C PRO A 112 27.88 4.21 -15.10
N ALA A 113 28.30 3.91 -13.87
CA ALA A 113 27.47 3.21 -12.88
C ALA A 113 26.06 3.80 -12.67
N PRO A 114 25.83 5.13 -12.53
CA PRO A 114 24.48 5.67 -12.43
C PRO A 114 23.57 5.34 -13.62
N ALA A 115 24.12 5.28 -14.84
CA ALA A 115 23.35 4.91 -16.03
C ALA A 115 23.02 3.42 -16.05
N ILE A 116 23.96 2.57 -15.62
CA ILE A 116 23.72 1.12 -15.51
C ILE A 116 22.67 0.81 -14.45
N LEU A 117 22.67 1.51 -13.30
CA LEU A 117 21.62 1.37 -12.28
C LEU A 117 20.23 1.69 -12.83
N ALA A 118 20.10 2.72 -13.68
CA ALA A 118 18.84 3.05 -14.35
C ALA A 118 18.39 1.99 -15.36
N LEU A 119 19.33 1.33 -16.04
CA LEU A 119 19.01 0.23 -16.95
C LEU A 119 18.58 -1.02 -16.18
N ALA A 120 19.17 -1.26 -15.01
CA ALA A 120 18.85 -2.40 -14.13
C ALA A 120 17.40 -2.41 -13.65
N THR A 121 16.72 -1.27 -13.64
CA THR A 121 15.31 -1.22 -13.25
C THR A 121 14.39 -1.82 -14.32
N LEU A 122 14.81 -1.90 -15.59
CA LEU A 122 13.97 -2.46 -16.66
C LEU A 122 13.58 -3.93 -16.42
N PRO A 123 14.51 -4.87 -16.18
CA PRO A 123 14.13 -6.25 -15.90
C PRO A 123 13.33 -6.38 -14.60
N PHE A 124 13.57 -5.53 -13.60
CA PHE A 124 12.70 -5.46 -12.40
C PHE A 124 11.26 -5.04 -12.76
N LEU A 125 11.11 -3.96 -13.53
CA LEU A 125 9.81 -3.40 -13.90
C LEU A 125 8.98 -4.39 -14.74
N PHE A 126 9.63 -5.12 -15.66
CA PHE A 126 8.94 -6.07 -16.55
C PHE A 126 9.01 -7.53 -16.06
N SER A 127 9.41 -7.75 -14.81
CA SER A 127 9.51 -9.10 -14.26
C SER A 127 8.12 -9.75 -14.13
N PRO A 128 7.92 -10.99 -14.64
CA PRO A 128 6.69 -11.75 -14.45
C PRO A 128 6.65 -12.53 -13.12
N LEU A 129 7.67 -12.37 -12.26
CA LEU A 129 7.81 -13.11 -10.99
C LEU A 129 6.65 -12.86 -10.02
N PHE A 130 6.03 -11.69 -10.10
CA PHE A 130 4.93 -11.31 -9.22
C PHE A 130 4.03 -10.26 -9.89
N SER A 131 2.76 -10.25 -9.53
CA SER A 131 1.75 -9.35 -10.11
C SER A 131 0.98 -8.52 -9.08
N ILE A 132 1.18 -8.76 -7.77
CA ILE A 132 0.47 -8.07 -6.67
C ILE A 132 1.36 -7.85 -5.42
N TYR A 133 2.69 -7.79 -5.61
CA TYR A 133 3.61 -7.53 -4.49
C TYR A 133 4.02 -6.04 -4.41
N GLY A 134 3.99 -5.33 -5.54
CA GLY A 134 4.29 -3.90 -5.64
C GLY A 134 5.51 -3.55 -6.49
N GLY A 135 5.47 -2.37 -7.11
CA GLY A 135 6.65 -1.71 -7.70
C GLY A 135 6.99 -2.06 -9.16
N ASN A 136 6.58 -3.23 -9.66
CA ASN A 136 6.73 -3.58 -11.09
C ASN A 136 5.48 -3.16 -11.91
N VAL A 137 5.54 -3.34 -13.24
CA VAL A 137 4.45 -2.96 -14.15
C VAL A 137 3.19 -3.78 -13.86
N ALA A 138 3.31 -5.09 -13.67
CA ALA A 138 2.17 -5.96 -13.38
C ALA A 138 1.42 -5.55 -12.10
N SER A 139 2.13 -5.30 -11.00
CA SER A 139 1.52 -4.82 -9.74
C SER A 139 0.92 -3.43 -9.87
N THR A 140 1.57 -2.55 -10.64
CA THR A 140 1.02 -1.22 -10.91
C THR A 140 -0.30 -1.30 -11.69
N LEU A 141 -0.37 -2.18 -12.69
CA LEU A 141 -1.58 -2.45 -13.47
C LEU A 141 -2.64 -3.19 -12.65
N ALA A 142 -2.26 -3.99 -11.65
CA ALA A 142 -3.21 -4.58 -10.72
C ALA A 142 -3.90 -3.53 -9.83
N GLY A 143 -3.29 -2.35 -9.63
CA GLY A 143 -3.83 -1.27 -8.78
C GLY A 143 -2.77 -0.61 -7.89
N GLU A 144 -1.56 -1.16 -7.79
CA GLU A 144 -0.53 -0.70 -6.85
C GLU A 144 0.32 0.47 -7.35
N PHE A 145 -0.27 1.41 -8.06
CA PHE A 145 0.46 2.57 -8.57
C PHE A 145 0.98 3.48 -7.44
N ALA A 146 0.27 3.57 -6.32
CA ALA A 146 0.72 4.31 -5.15
C ALA A 146 2.05 3.76 -4.60
N PHE A 147 2.20 2.43 -4.61
CA PHE A 147 3.43 1.74 -4.23
C PHE A 147 4.59 2.11 -5.18
N SER A 148 4.37 2.08 -6.50
CA SER A 148 5.44 2.34 -7.48
C SER A 148 5.95 3.79 -7.43
N ILE A 149 5.06 4.75 -7.19
CA ILE A 149 5.40 6.16 -6.93
C ILE A 149 6.26 6.26 -5.66
N SER A 150 5.79 5.66 -4.56
CA SER A 150 6.50 5.70 -3.28
C SER A 150 7.88 5.01 -3.35
N LEU A 151 8.01 3.91 -4.10
CA LEU A 151 9.29 3.22 -4.33
C LEU A 151 10.30 4.11 -5.05
N SER A 152 9.86 4.90 -6.04
CA SER A 152 10.72 5.88 -6.70
C SER A 152 11.21 6.96 -5.71
N LEU A 153 10.30 7.47 -4.87
CA LEU A 153 10.64 8.44 -3.83
C LEU A 153 11.60 7.84 -2.79
N ALA A 154 11.43 6.57 -2.41
CA ALA A 154 12.30 5.86 -1.49
C ALA A 154 13.74 5.81 -2.00
N LEU A 155 13.98 5.50 -3.28
CA LEU A 155 15.34 5.50 -3.84
C LEU A 155 15.98 6.90 -3.84
N VAL A 156 15.21 7.94 -4.16
CA VAL A 156 15.69 9.32 -4.10
C VAL A 156 16.04 9.70 -2.66
N PHE A 157 15.16 9.37 -1.69
CA PHE A 157 15.42 9.56 -0.27
C PHE A 157 16.69 8.86 0.20
N LEU A 158 16.88 7.59 -0.14
CA LEU A 158 18.08 6.83 0.22
C LEU A 158 19.34 7.47 -0.39
N GLY A 159 19.27 7.96 -1.62
CA GLY A 159 20.35 8.75 -2.23
C GLY A 159 20.66 10.03 -1.42
N LEU A 160 19.62 10.77 -1.02
CA LEU A 160 19.76 11.98 -0.21
C LEU A 160 20.36 11.68 1.16
N VAL A 161 19.99 10.56 1.79
CA VAL A 161 20.58 10.10 3.06
C VAL A 161 22.05 9.76 2.86
N LEU A 162 22.41 8.92 1.89
CA LEU A 162 23.81 8.55 1.63
C LEU A 162 24.68 9.79 1.39
N ARG A 163 24.18 10.75 0.61
CA ARG A 163 24.88 12.04 0.36
C ARG A 163 24.90 12.94 1.60
N GLY A 164 23.81 12.96 2.36
CA GLY A 164 23.64 13.77 3.57
C GLY A 164 24.55 13.33 4.70
N LEU A 165 24.70 12.02 4.92
CA LEU A 165 25.61 11.45 5.93
C LEU A 165 27.10 11.71 5.62
N ASP A 166 27.44 11.94 4.34
CA ASP A 166 28.78 12.33 3.89
C ASP A 166 29.05 13.84 4.06
N THR A 167 28.03 14.67 3.81
CA THR A 167 28.24 16.12 3.59
C THR A 167 27.59 17.03 4.62
N GLY A 168 26.68 16.50 5.44
CA GLY A 168 25.79 17.28 6.31
C GLY A 168 24.70 18.06 5.57
N ARG A 169 24.64 18.01 4.23
CA ARG A 169 23.68 18.76 3.40
C ARG A 169 22.39 17.97 3.12
N HIS A 170 21.45 18.57 2.38
CA HIS A 170 20.22 17.94 1.88
C HIS A 170 19.18 17.52 2.93
N ARG A 171 19.33 17.89 4.20
CA ARG A 171 18.42 17.46 5.28
C ARG A 171 16.95 17.85 5.03
N THR A 172 16.69 19.07 4.55
CA THR A 172 15.34 19.53 4.20
C THR A 172 14.71 18.68 3.10
N TRP A 173 15.46 18.40 2.04
CA TRP A 173 15.00 17.54 0.94
C TRP A 173 14.74 16.12 1.42
N ALA A 174 15.62 15.56 2.25
CA ALA A 174 15.41 14.23 2.82
C ALA A 174 14.13 14.16 3.66
N ALA A 175 13.85 15.18 4.50
CA ALA A 175 12.61 15.25 5.28
C ALA A 175 11.36 15.32 4.39
N GLY A 176 11.36 16.20 3.38
CA GLY A 176 10.22 16.35 2.46
C GLY A 176 9.97 15.11 1.59
N VAL A 177 11.03 14.50 1.05
CA VAL A 177 10.91 13.29 0.22
C VAL A 177 10.50 12.08 1.07
N LEU A 178 10.96 11.97 2.32
CA LEU A 178 10.48 10.95 3.24
C LEU A 178 8.98 11.10 3.53
N ALA A 179 8.53 12.34 3.77
CA ALA A 179 7.12 12.62 4.01
C ALA A 179 6.26 12.25 2.79
N LEU A 180 6.66 12.64 1.59
CA LEU A 180 5.97 12.27 0.35
C LEU A 180 5.99 10.74 0.12
N CYS A 181 7.11 10.07 0.41
CA CYS A 181 7.20 8.61 0.32
C CYS A 181 6.16 7.94 1.24
N ALA A 182 6.07 8.36 2.49
CA ALA A 182 5.09 7.86 3.46
C ALA A 182 3.63 8.17 3.07
N LEU A 183 3.34 9.39 2.60
CA LEU A 183 1.98 9.79 2.17
C LEU A 183 1.56 9.18 0.82
N CYS A 184 2.51 8.66 0.04
CA CYS A 184 2.23 7.89 -1.17
C CYS A 184 1.99 6.42 -0.86
N HIS A 185 2.80 5.80 0.01
CA HIS A 185 2.61 4.41 0.42
C HIS A 185 3.46 4.04 1.65
N VAL A 186 2.84 3.46 2.68
CA VAL A 186 3.51 3.10 3.95
C VAL A 186 4.60 2.02 3.77
N ILE A 187 4.37 0.98 2.95
CA ILE A 187 5.32 -0.13 2.80
C ILE A 187 6.69 0.32 2.22
N PRO A 188 6.79 1.02 1.08
CA PRO A 188 8.07 1.57 0.62
C PRO A 188 8.67 2.63 1.56
N ALA A 189 7.86 3.32 2.36
CA ALA A 189 8.37 4.23 3.39
C ALA A 189 9.05 3.47 4.54
N ILE A 190 8.53 2.32 4.95
CA ILE A 190 9.23 1.41 5.89
C ILE A 190 10.57 0.98 5.28
N PHE A 191 10.60 0.56 4.01
CA PHE A 191 11.84 0.24 3.31
C PHE A 191 12.83 1.42 3.29
N ALA A 192 12.35 2.64 3.04
CA ALA A 192 13.16 3.85 3.06
C ALA A 192 13.78 4.10 4.46
N VAL A 193 12.99 3.99 5.53
CA VAL A 193 13.46 4.15 6.92
C VAL A 193 14.47 3.07 7.30
N VAL A 194 14.19 1.81 6.96
CA VAL A 194 15.13 0.68 7.18
C VAL A 194 16.44 0.93 6.43
N GLY A 195 16.37 1.35 5.16
CA GLY A 195 17.56 1.72 4.39
C GLY A 195 18.32 2.89 5.01
N ALA A 196 17.65 3.91 5.54
CA ALA A 196 18.34 4.99 6.24
C ALA A 196 19.04 4.51 7.53
N ALA A 197 18.42 3.58 8.27
CA ALA A 197 19.03 2.95 9.44
C ALA A 197 20.26 2.12 9.06
N VAL A 198 20.21 1.33 7.99
CA VAL A 198 21.36 0.57 7.46
C VAL A 198 22.49 1.53 7.03
N ALA A 199 22.16 2.63 6.34
CA ALA A 199 23.14 3.64 5.93
C ALA A 199 23.83 4.28 7.14
N LEU A 200 23.08 4.55 8.22
CA LEU A 200 23.63 5.05 9.48
C LEU A 200 24.50 3.99 10.17
N ALA A 201 24.05 2.74 10.24
CA ALA A 201 24.77 1.65 10.91
C ALA A 201 26.15 1.40 10.28
N LEU A 202 26.24 1.43 8.96
CA LEU A 202 27.51 1.28 8.23
C LEU A 202 28.50 2.43 8.46
N ARG A 203 28.03 3.57 8.99
CA ARG A 203 28.82 4.78 9.16
C ARG A 203 28.44 5.52 10.44
N ALA A 204 28.28 4.83 11.56
CA ALA A 204 27.71 5.41 12.77
C ALA A 204 28.55 6.59 13.30
N SER A 205 27.88 7.71 13.61
CA SER A 205 28.46 8.80 14.40
C SER A 205 27.34 9.64 15.02
N LYS A 206 27.61 10.30 16.15
CA LYS A 206 26.63 11.16 16.83
C LYS A 206 26.07 12.25 15.89
N ALA A 207 26.93 12.83 15.07
CA ALA A 207 26.55 13.91 14.17
C ALA A 207 25.71 13.40 12.98
N ARG A 208 25.98 12.19 12.48
CA ARG A 208 25.16 11.52 11.46
C ARG A 208 23.81 11.09 12.00
N LEU A 209 23.77 10.58 13.24
CA LEU A 209 22.53 10.29 13.95
C LEU A 209 21.69 11.56 14.11
N ALA A 210 22.28 12.66 14.58
CA ALA A 210 21.58 13.94 14.70
C ALA A 210 21.06 14.47 13.35
N TRP A 211 21.84 14.29 12.26
CA TRP A 211 21.39 14.65 10.93
C TRP A 211 20.17 13.84 10.50
N LEU A 212 20.21 12.51 10.69
CA LEU A 212 19.14 11.62 10.28
C LEU A 212 17.90 11.81 11.17
N ALA A 213 18.08 11.95 12.47
CA ALA A 213 17.00 12.24 13.41
C ALA A 213 16.29 13.56 13.05
N GLY A 214 17.03 14.61 12.70
CA GLY A 214 16.43 15.86 12.24
C GLY A 214 15.59 15.72 10.96
N ALA A 215 16.06 14.92 9.99
CA ALA A 215 15.28 14.63 8.78
C ALA A 215 14.07 13.74 9.08
N GLY A 216 14.24 12.70 9.89
CA GLY A 216 13.20 11.74 10.25
C GLY A 216 12.09 12.35 11.10
N ILE A 217 12.43 13.14 12.13
CA ILE A 217 11.45 13.82 12.98
C ILE A 217 10.62 14.81 12.16
N VAL A 218 11.26 15.66 11.35
CA VAL A 218 10.53 16.60 10.50
C VAL A 218 9.68 15.87 9.46
N GLY A 219 10.20 14.83 8.83
CA GLY A 219 9.45 14.00 7.90
C GLY A 219 8.22 13.34 8.54
N GLY A 220 8.38 12.72 9.72
CA GLY A 220 7.27 12.10 10.45
C GLY A 220 6.24 13.10 10.97
N LEU A 221 6.67 14.29 11.40
CA LEU A 221 5.75 15.36 11.77
C LEU A 221 4.93 15.82 10.56
N LEU A 222 5.55 16.02 9.39
CA LEU A 222 4.83 16.41 8.17
C LEU A 222 3.71 15.44 7.80
N THR A 223 3.90 14.14 8.04
CA THR A 223 2.88 13.11 7.76
C THR A 223 1.93 12.87 8.90
N SER A 224 2.07 13.55 10.04
CA SER A 224 1.35 13.19 11.27
C SER A 224 -0.17 13.26 11.12
N PHE A 225 -0.72 14.25 10.40
CA PHE A 225 -2.16 14.35 10.07
C PHE A 225 -2.77 13.06 9.52
N TRP A 226 -1.98 12.23 8.84
CA TRP A 226 -2.41 10.94 8.29
C TRP A 226 -1.86 9.75 9.09
N THR A 227 -0.55 9.74 9.35
CA THR A 227 0.12 8.61 10.03
C THR A 227 -0.34 8.40 11.47
N LEU A 228 -0.66 9.47 12.21
CA LEU A 228 -1.04 9.34 13.61
C LEU A 228 -2.47 8.78 13.76
N PRO A 229 -3.50 9.31 13.07
CA PRO A 229 -4.82 8.68 13.06
C PRO A 229 -4.79 7.24 12.52
N PHE A 230 -4.04 6.98 11.44
CA PHE A 230 -3.84 5.63 10.90
C PHE A 230 -3.37 4.65 11.97
N VAL A 231 -2.30 5.00 12.70
CA VAL A 231 -1.69 4.09 13.70
C VAL A 231 -2.56 3.94 14.93
N LEU A 232 -3.10 5.04 15.46
CA LEU A 232 -3.86 5.02 16.72
C LEU A 232 -5.25 4.42 16.56
N GLN A 233 -5.84 4.47 15.37
CA GLN A 233 -7.19 3.95 15.11
C GLN A 233 -7.17 2.64 14.31
N ARG A 234 -5.99 2.01 14.14
CA ARG A 234 -5.83 0.75 13.40
C ARG A 234 -6.70 -0.41 13.91
N ALA A 235 -7.22 -0.35 15.13
CA ALA A 235 -8.14 -1.36 15.66
C ALA A 235 -9.41 -1.46 14.81
N HIS A 236 -9.80 -0.37 14.14
CA HIS A 236 -10.97 -0.28 13.26
C HIS A 236 -10.67 -0.61 11.79
N MET A 237 -9.49 -1.15 11.49
CA MET A 237 -9.20 -1.74 10.19
C MET A 237 -9.62 -3.20 10.15
N ASN A 238 -10.14 -3.64 9.02
CA ASN A 238 -10.32 -5.07 8.76
C ASN A 238 -8.97 -5.76 8.53
N ASP A 239 -8.93 -7.07 8.81
CA ASP A 239 -7.80 -7.95 8.51
C ASP A 239 -8.25 -9.01 7.50
N MET A 240 -7.63 -9.01 6.32
CA MET A 240 -7.95 -9.96 5.24
C MET A 240 -7.52 -11.40 5.55
N GLY A 241 -6.78 -11.64 6.65
CA GLY A 241 -6.32 -12.97 7.04
C GLY A 241 -5.14 -13.46 6.19
N TRP A 242 -4.27 -12.56 5.72
CA TRP A 242 -3.11 -12.94 4.93
C TRP A 242 -2.17 -13.86 5.72
N THR A 243 -1.93 -15.06 5.20
CA THR A 243 -0.97 -16.01 5.79
C THR A 243 0.45 -15.75 5.32
N LYS A 244 1.39 -16.04 6.21
CA LYS A 244 2.81 -15.89 5.94
C LYS A 244 3.27 -16.89 4.87
N ILE A 245 4.02 -16.42 3.87
CA ILE A 245 4.74 -17.29 2.95
C ILE A 245 5.92 -17.95 3.67
N THR A 246 5.99 -19.28 3.61
CA THR A 246 7.02 -20.12 4.23
C THR A 246 7.94 -20.81 3.22
N THR A 247 7.67 -20.69 1.92
CA THR A 247 8.50 -21.21 0.81
C THR A 247 9.73 -20.30 0.57
N TYR A 248 10.57 -20.14 1.59
CA TYR A 248 11.57 -19.06 1.65
C TYR A 248 12.62 -19.11 0.53
N TRP A 249 13.18 -20.29 0.22
CA TRP A 249 14.24 -20.40 -0.79
C TRP A 249 13.74 -20.07 -2.20
N GLU A 250 12.61 -20.64 -2.59
CA GLU A 250 11.99 -20.37 -3.89
C GLU A 250 11.46 -18.94 -4.00
N SER A 251 11.05 -18.32 -2.88
CA SER A 251 10.62 -16.92 -2.86
C SER A 251 11.79 -15.93 -2.90
N LEU A 252 12.90 -16.19 -2.22
CA LEU A 252 14.06 -15.30 -2.24
C LEU A 252 14.91 -15.49 -3.50
N LEU A 253 15.00 -16.71 -4.02
CA LEU A 253 15.88 -17.08 -5.13
C LEU A 253 15.08 -17.84 -6.19
N PRO A 254 14.05 -17.23 -6.80
CA PRO A 254 13.20 -17.91 -7.77
C PRO A 254 14.04 -18.39 -8.95
N GLY A 255 13.81 -19.63 -9.37
CA GLY A 255 14.57 -20.30 -10.43
C GLY A 255 15.28 -21.56 -9.97
N ARG A 256 16.26 -21.98 -10.76
CA ARG A 256 17.03 -23.21 -10.53
C ARG A 256 17.75 -23.21 -9.18
N LEU A 257 18.26 -22.05 -8.75
CA LEU A 257 19.00 -21.93 -7.50
C LEU A 257 18.11 -22.17 -6.27
N GLY A 258 16.93 -21.54 -6.21
CA GLY A 258 15.98 -21.74 -5.11
C GLY A 258 15.48 -23.17 -5.02
N ILE A 259 15.13 -23.78 -6.17
CA ILE A 259 14.72 -25.19 -6.24
C ILE A 259 15.84 -26.11 -5.72
N TRP A 260 17.08 -25.88 -6.16
CA TRP A 260 18.23 -26.65 -5.70
C TRP A 260 18.45 -26.50 -4.19
N LEU A 261 18.29 -25.29 -3.64
CA LEU A 261 18.41 -25.05 -2.19
C LEU A 261 17.31 -25.77 -1.40
N THR A 262 16.05 -25.68 -1.83
CA THR A 262 14.94 -26.41 -1.21
C THR A 262 15.22 -27.92 -1.19
N GLN A 263 15.71 -28.47 -2.30
CA GLN A 263 16.00 -29.91 -2.43
C GLN A 263 17.17 -30.38 -1.54
N ASN A 264 18.20 -29.55 -1.34
CA ASN A 264 19.44 -29.96 -0.67
C ASN A 264 19.51 -29.56 0.82
N PHE A 265 18.86 -28.46 1.21
CA PHE A 265 18.89 -27.92 2.57
C PHE A 265 17.53 -27.94 3.27
N GLY A 266 16.51 -28.52 2.62
CA GLY A 266 15.15 -28.59 3.13
C GLY A 266 14.38 -27.27 2.99
N GLY A 267 13.07 -27.38 3.13
CA GLY A 267 12.11 -26.28 2.94
C GLY A 267 10.77 -26.83 2.46
N GLN A 268 9.71 -26.04 2.58
CA GLN A 268 8.46 -26.32 1.88
C GLN A 268 8.65 -25.94 0.40
N GLY A 269 8.55 -26.90 -0.52
CA GLY A 269 8.71 -26.67 -1.95
C GLY A 269 7.44 -26.96 -2.71
N THR A 270 6.84 -25.92 -3.30
CA THR A 270 5.66 -25.97 -4.21
C THR A 270 5.47 -24.67 -5.00
N ALA A 271 6.42 -23.72 -5.02
CA ALA A 271 6.19 -22.45 -5.71
C ALA A 271 6.16 -22.66 -7.22
N GLU A 272 5.13 -22.14 -7.88
CA GLU A 272 5.09 -22.04 -9.33
C GLU A 272 6.17 -21.03 -9.78
N VAL A 273 7.37 -21.52 -10.10
CA VAL A 273 8.51 -20.67 -10.49
C VAL A 273 8.27 -20.13 -11.91
N ARG A 274 7.81 -18.89 -12.00
CA ARG A 274 7.46 -18.23 -13.27
C ARG A 274 8.66 -17.68 -14.04
N ASP A 275 9.81 -17.51 -13.39
CA ASP A 275 11.04 -16.99 -14.00
C ASP A 275 12.29 -17.41 -13.20
N ASP A 276 13.47 -17.29 -13.79
CA ASP A 276 14.76 -17.70 -13.20
C ASP A 276 15.67 -16.50 -12.94
N LEU A 277 15.85 -16.15 -11.66
CA LEU A 277 16.66 -15.03 -11.21
C LEU A 277 18.15 -15.40 -11.03
N THR A 278 18.56 -16.64 -11.34
CA THR A 278 19.92 -17.16 -11.03
C THR A 278 21.04 -16.26 -11.57
N VAL A 279 20.94 -15.79 -12.82
CA VAL A 279 21.98 -14.91 -13.42
C VAL A 279 22.09 -13.59 -12.67
N VAL A 280 20.96 -13.01 -12.29
CA VAL A 280 20.91 -11.75 -11.52
C VAL A 280 21.51 -11.95 -10.14
N VAL A 281 21.20 -13.06 -9.47
CA VAL A 281 21.77 -13.40 -8.16
C VAL A 281 23.28 -13.55 -8.25
N VAL A 282 23.81 -14.27 -9.25
CA VAL A 282 25.26 -14.42 -9.45
C VAL A 282 25.93 -13.07 -9.65
N LEU A 283 25.37 -12.22 -10.53
CA LEU A 283 25.89 -10.88 -10.75
C LEU A 283 25.78 -10.00 -9.49
N ALA A 284 24.70 -10.14 -8.70
CA ALA A 284 24.53 -9.39 -7.46
C ALA A 284 25.57 -9.78 -6.41
N VAL A 285 25.87 -11.07 -6.26
CA VAL A 285 26.95 -11.58 -5.39
C VAL A 285 28.31 -11.05 -5.84
N VAL A 286 28.61 -11.09 -7.15
CA VAL A 286 29.84 -10.50 -7.70
C VAL A 286 29.88 -8.99 -7.42
N GLY A 287 28.79 -8.27 -7.63
CA GLY A 287 28.69 -6.83 -7.39
C GLY A 287 28.93 -6.48 -5.92
N PHE A 288 28.38 -7.26 -5.00
CA PHE A 288 28.64 -7.10 -3.57
C PHE A 288 30.10 -7.41 -3.21
N ALA A 289 30.66 -8.54 -3.69
CA ALA A 289 32.03 -8.93 -3.43
C ALA A 289 33.04 -7.88 -3.94
N VAL A 290 32.88 -7.43 -5.19
CA VAL A 290 33.67 -6.35 -5.78
C VAL A 290 33.51 -5.07 -4.95
N SER A 291 32.31 -4.77 -4.47
CA SER A 291 32.08 -3.59 -3.64
C SER A 291 32.79 -3.66 -2.30
N VAL A 292 32.87 -4.84 -1.68
CA VAL A 292 33.66 -5.04 -0.46
C VAL A 292 35.15 -4.87 -0.77
N THR A 293 35.66 -5.54 -1.82
CA THR A 293 37.07 -5.50 -2.22
C THR A 293 37.56 -4.09 -2.55
N TYR A 294 36.79 -3.34 -3.35
CA TYR A 294 37.13 -1.98 -3.78
C TYR A 294 36.51 -0.88 -2.91
N ARG A 295 35.93 -1.26 -1.75
CA ARG A 295 35.27 -0.35 -0.79
C ARG A 295 34.24 0.57 -1.44
N ARG A 296 33.46 0.05 -2.39
CA ARG A 296 32.33 0.77 -3.01
C ARG A 296 31.18 0.83 -2.02
N HIS A 297 31.04 1.97 -1.36
CA HIS A 297 30.05 2.14 -0.31
C HIS A 297 28.61 1.85 -0.74
N LEU A 298 28.21 2.20 -1.97
CA LEU A 298 26.85 1.96 -2.44
C LEU A 298 26.55 0.45 -2.53
N GLY A 299 27.47 -0.35 -3.08
CA GLY A 299 27.24 -1.79 -3.19
C GLY A 299 27.28 -2.49 -1.82
N ILE A 300 28.16 -2.06 -0.91
CA ILE A 300 28.14 -2.55 0.49
C ILE A 300 26.78 -2.23 1.15
N PHE A 301 26.30 -0.99 0.96
CA PHE A 301 24.99 -0.57 1.46
C PHE A 301 23.83 -1.40 0.88
N LEU A 302 23.79 -1.60 -0.43
CA LEU A 302 22.76 -2.38 -1.10
C LEU A 302 22.78 -3.85 -0.66
N GLY A 303 23.97 -4.45 -0.47
CA GLY A 303 24.10 -5.81 0.04
C GLY A 303 23.61 -5.96 1.48
N ALA A 304 23.98 -5.02 2.36
CA ALA A 304 23.48 -5.00 3.73
C ALA A 304 21.96 -4.81 3.79
N LEU A 305 21.41 -3.90 2.97
CA LEU A 305 19.98 -3.66 2.88
C LEU A 305 19.23 -4.89 2.34
N ALA A 306 19.76 -5.54 1.30
CA ALA A 306 19.20 -6.79 0.77
C ALA A 306 19.15 -7.87 1.87
N GLY A 307 20.24 -8.05 2.62
CA GLY A 307 20.29 -9.00 3.73
C GLY A 307 19.26 -8.71 4.82
N VAL A 308 19.07 -7.43 5.19
CA VAL A 308 18.04 -7.03 6.16
C VAL A 308 16.63 -7.29 5.63
N VAL A 309 16.34 -6.97 4.36
CA VAL A 309 15.02 -7.22 3.77
C VAL A 309 14.73 -8.73 3.69
N ALA A 310 15.70 -9.55 3.29
CA ALA A 310 15.56 -11.00 3.27
C ALA A 310 15.31 -11.57 4.68
N LEU A 311 16.03 -11.06 5.68
CA LEU A 311 15.79 -11.43 7.07
C LEU A 311 14.38 -11.06 7.51
N LEU A 312 13.94 -9.81 7.24
CA LEU A 312 12.59 -9.33 7.57
C LEU A 312 11.51 -10.20 6.90
N PHE A 313 11.71 -10.63 5.66
CA PHE A 313 10.79 -11.56 4.98
C PHE A 313 10.63 -12.89 5.72
N VAL A 314 11.73 -13.43 6.27
CA VAL A 314 11.74 -14.70 7.01
C VAL A 314 11.18 -14.53 8.43
N ILE A 315 11.51 -13.45 9.12
CA ILE A 315 11.12 -13.27 10.54
C ILE A 315 9.79 -12.55 10.73
N ALA A 316 9.25 -11.88 9.70
CA ALA A 316 7.97 -11.18 9.79
C ALA A 316 6.91 -12.13 10.37
N PRO A 317 6.19 -11.73 11.43
CA PRO A 317 5.11 -12.52 11.97
C PRO A 317 3.95 -12.56 10.96
N GLU A 318 3.08 -13.55 11.10
CA GLU A 318 1.80 -13.52 10.42
C GLU A 318 0.94 -12.38 10.99
N GLY A 319 0.28 -11.64 10.11
CA GLY A 319 -0.54 -10.49 10.46
C GLY A 319 -0.82 -9.63 9.23
N ARG A 320 -1.33 -8.41 9.46
CA ARG A 320 -1.79 -7.50 8.41
C ARG A 320 -0.76 -7.18 7.32
N LEU A 321 0.53 -7.16 7.66
CA LEU A 321 1.59 -7.03 6.64
C LEU A 321 1.93 -8.41 6.09
N TRP A 322 1.39 -8.74 4.93
CA TRP A 322 1.79 -9.93 4.20
C TRP A 322 3.28 -9.89 3.84
N ASN A 323 4.07 -10.88 4.26
CA ASN A 323 5.52 -10.85 4.09
C ASN A 323 5.97 -10.79 2.62
N ALA A 324 5.17 -11.28 1.67
CA ALA A 324 5.45 -11.17 0.23
C ALA A 324 5.67 -9.72 -0.23
N ARG A 325 5.07 -8.74 0.45
CA ARG A 325 5.23 -7.30 0.17
C ARG A 325 6.67 -6.80 0.37
N LEU A 326 7.54 -7.60 0.98
CA LEU A 326 8.97 -7.31 1.16
C LEU A 326 9.84 -7.76 -0.04
N LEU A 327 9.36 -8.73 -0.83
CA LEU A 327 10.13 -9.32 -1.94
C LEU A 327 10.50 -8.32 -3.04
N PRO A 328 9.66 -7.34 -3.43
CA PRO A 328 10.05 -6.34 -4.43
C PRO A 328 11.32 -5.57 -4.05
N PHE A 329 11.48 -5.23 -2.77
CA PHE A 329 12.67 -4.52 -2.30
C PHE A 329 13.92 -5.39 -2.36
N TRP A 330 13.79 -6.67 -2.04
CA TRP A 330 14.86 -7.67 -2.18
C TRP A 330 15.31 -7.79 -3.63
N TYR A 331 14.36 -8.03 -4.55
CA TYR A 331 14.66 -8.15 -5.98
C TYR A 331 15.28 -6.88 -6.55
N LEU A 332 14.75 -5.71 -6.20
CA LEU A 332 15.32 -4.44 -6.63
C LEU A 332 16.77 -4.28 -6.16
N CYS A 333 17.08 -4.63 -4.91
CA CYS A 333 18.47 -4.59 -4.41
C CYS A 333 19.39 -5.54 -5.21
N LEU A 334 18.93 -6.74 -5.55
CA LEU A 334 19.68 -7.68 -6.38
C LEU A 334 19.96 -7.11 -7.78
N TYR A 335 18.95 -6.55 -8.46
CA TYR A 335 19.16 -5.91 -9.77
C TYR A 335 20.13 -4.74 -9.69
N LEU A 336 20.05 -3.90 -8.65
CA LEU A 336 20.97 -2.79 -8.46
C LEU A 336 22.41 -3.26 -8.15
N LEU A 337 22.58 -4.34 -7.38
CA LEU A 337 23.90 -4.97 -7.15
C LEU A 337 24.47 -5.59 -8.42
N ALA A 338 23.65 -6.26 -9.23
CA ALA A 338 24.06 -6.78 -10.53
C ALA A 338 24.54 -5.64 -11.45
N ALA A 339 23.88 -4.50 -11.42
CA ALA A 339 24.32 -3.29 -12.12
C ALA A 339 25.65 -2.73 -11.60
N VAL A 340 25.92 -2.82 -10.29
CA VAL A 340 27.25 -2.47 -9.75
C VAL A 340 28.31 -3.40 -10.33
N ALA A 341 28.07 -4.71 -10.42
CA ALA A 341 29.01 -5.66 -11.03
C ALA A 341 29.34 -5.30 -12.49
N VAL A 342 28.30 -5.04 -13.30
CA VAL A 342 28.45 -4.65 -14.71
C VAL A 342 29.21 -3.33 -14.85
N ALA A 343 28.89 -2.34 -14.00
CA ALA A 343 29.58 -1.06 -14.05
C ALA A 343 31.06 -1.17 -13.69
N GLU A 344 31.41 -1.95 -12.66
CA GLU A 344 32.80 -2.18 -12.28
C GLU A 344 33.55 -3.01 -13.34
N ALA A 345 32.88 -3.95 -14.02
CA ALA A 345 33.47 -4.65 -15.15
C ALA A 345 33.81 -3.68 -16.31
N ILE A 346 32.89 -2.78 -16.66
CA ILE A 346 33.13 -1.75 -17.69
C ILE A 346 34.30 -0.84 -17.28
N LEU A 347 34.34 -0.39 -16.03
CA LEU A 347 35.43 0.45 -15.50
C LEU A 347 36.78 -0.29 -15.52
N SER A 348 36.78 -1.57 -15.16
CA SER A 348 37.98 -2.41 -15.18
C SER A 348 38.51 -2.56 -16.59
N VAL A 349 37.65 -2.91 -17.56
CA VAL A 349 38.05 -2.99 -18.99
C VAL A 349 38.52 -1.63 -19.50
N ALA A 350 37.82 -0.54 -19.18
CA ALA A 350 38.23 0.80 -19.59
C ALA A 350 39.60 1.19 -19.01
N SER A 351 39.90 0.81 -17.77
CA SER A 351 41.21 1.05 -17.15
C SER A 351 42.34 0.25 -17.82
N LEU A 352 42.08 -1.02 -18.18
CA LEU A 352 43.03 -1.87 -18.89
C LEU A 352 43.32 -1.33 -20.29
N VAL A 353 42.29 -0.88 -21.02
CA VAL A 353 42.45 -0.28 -22.35
C VAL A 353 43.10 1.10 -22.27
N ALA A 354 42.81 1.88 -21.22
CA ALA A 354 43.42 3.20 -21.00
C ALA A 354 44.93 3.11 -20.77
N GLY A 355 45.39 2.06 -20.08
CA GLY A 355 46.82 1.75 -19.94
C GLY A 355 47.52 1.49 -21.28
N LEU A 356 46.76 1.16 -22.33
CA LEU A 356 47.25 1.01 -23.70
C LEU A 356 47.09 2.29 -24.54
N ARG A 357 46.04 3.10 -24.29
CA ARG A 357 45.73 4.37 -25.01
C ARG A 357 44.91 5.33 -24.13
N SER A 358 45.41 6.54 -23.84
CA SER A 358 44.76 7.49 -22.91
C SER A 358 43.34 7.94 -23.32
N GLU A 359 43.06 8.10 -24.62
CA GLU A 359 41.75 8.53 -25.13
C GLU A 359 40.68 7.43 -25.10
N ALA A 360 41.08 6.16 -24.97
CA ALA A 360 40.16 5.02 -25.05
C ALA A 360 39.26 4.87 -23.81
N ASN A 361 39.61 5.48 -22.68
CA ASN A 361 38.89 5.31 -21.41
C ASN A 361 37.40 5.72 -21.50
N ARG A 362 37.09 6.93 -22.01
CA ARG A 362 35.70 7.38 -22.15
C ARG A 362 34.96 6.62 -23.24
N ALA A 363 35.60 6.35 -24.37
CA ALA A 363 34.99 5.60 -25.47
C ALA A 363 34.60 4.17 -25.03
N THR A 364 35.46 3.47 -24.29
CA THR A 364 35.17 2.15 -23.73
C THR A 364 34.05 2.19 -22.69
N GLN A 365 34.01 3.20 -21.82
CA GLN A 365 32.91 3.36 -20.87
C GLN A 365 31.56 3.59 -21.58
N TRP A 366 31.53 4.44 -22.61
CA TRP A 366 30.34 4.65 -23.43
C TRP A 366 29.94 3.40 -24.20
N GLY A 367 30.88 2.75 -24.89
CA GLY A 367 30.64 1.52 -25.64
C GLY A 367 30.12 0.39 -24.75
N GLY A 368 30.74 0.18 -23.59
CA GLY A 368 30.28 -0.78 -22.59
C GLY A 368 28.89 -0.47 -22.05
N SER A 369 28.57 0.82 -21.85
CA SER A 369 27.22 1.25 -21.42
C SER A 369 26.17 0.99 -22.49
N VAL A 370 26.49 1.25 -23.75
CA VAL A 370 25.60 0.98 -24.89
C VAL A 370 25.37 -0.52 -25.02
N LEU A 371 26.42 -1.34 -24.95
CA LEU A 371 26.31 -2.80 -25.00
C LEU A 371 25.47 -3.36 -23.83
N ALA A 372 25.70 -2.89 -22.60
CA ALA A 372 24.89 -3.26 -21.46
C ALA A 372 23.42 -2.84 -21.64
N GLY A 373 23.17 -1.64 -22.15
CA GLY A 373 21.83 -1.17 -22.49
C GLY A 373 21.16 -2.04 -23.54
N LEU A 374 21.85 -2.38 -24.64
CA LEU A 374 21.34 -3.28 -25.67
C LEU A 374 21.04 -4.67 -25.12
N ALA A 375 21.92 -5.23 -24.29
CA ALA A 375 21.70 -6.53 -23.67
C ALA A 375 20.44 -6.53 -22.80
N VAL A 376 20.24 -5.49 -21.98
CA VAL A 376 19.03 -5.34 -21.16
C VAL A 376 17.79 -5.18 -22.04
N LEU A 377 17.84 -4.30 -23.05
CA LEU A 377 16.72 -4.08 -23.97
C LEU A 377 16.33 -5.35 -24.73
N VAL A 378 17.30 -6.15 -25.16
CA VAL A 378 17.03 -7.44 -25.81
C VAL A 378 16.42 -8.43 -24.81
N SER A 379 16.98 -8.54 -23.59
CA SER A 379 16.49 -9.48 -22.58
C SER A 379 15.04 -9.21 -22.16
N VAL A 380 14.63 -7.93 -22.11
CA VAL A 380 13.28 -7.52 -21.73
C VAL A 380 12.37 -7.44 -22.96
N GLY A 381 12.86 -6.92 -24.08
CA GLY A 381 12.09 -6.70 -25.30
C GLY A 381 11.73 -7.98 -26.06
N LEU A 382 12.55 -9.05 -25.95
CA LEU A 382 12.22 -10.35 -26.54
C LEU A 382 10.92 -10.94 -25.99
N PRO A 383 10.76 -11.18 -24.67
CA PRO A 383 9.52 -11.73 -24.13
C PRO A 383 8.33 -10.75 -24.22
N LEU A 384 8.57 -9.44 -24.36
CA LEU A 384 7.52 -8.46 -24.64
C LEU A 384 7.06 -8.45 -26.10
N GLY A 385 7.83 -9.06 -27.03
CA GLY A 385 7.54 -8.98 -28.46
C GLY A 385 7.71 -7.58 -29.06
N SER A 386 8.54 -6.73 -28.44
CA SER A 386 8.52 -5.27 -28.66
C SER A 386 9.77 -4.71 -29.37
N LEU A 387 10.68 -5.57 -29.83
CA LEU A 387 11.90 -5.15 -30.52
C LEU A 387 11.63 -4.69 -31.97
N PRO A 388 12.37 -3.68 -32.47
CA PRO A 388 12.13 -3.13 -33.80
C PRO A 388 12.44 -4.18 -34.88
N LEU A 389 11.54 -4.35 -35.86
CA LEU A 389 11.66 -5.33 -36.96
C LEU A 389 11.61 -6.80 -36.50
N GLY A 390 11.20 -7.09 -35.27
CA GLY A 390 10.98 -8.47 -34.84
C GLY A 390 9.73 -9.07 -35.47
N GLN A 391 9.69 -10.40 -35.52
CA GLN A 391 8.63 -11.16 -36.17
C GLN A 391 7.95 -12.08 -35.15
N GLN A 392 6.62 -11.94 -35.06
CA GLN A 392 5.77 -12.88 -34.33
C GLN A 392 5.49 -14.10 -35.22
N GLY A 393 5.76 -15.30 -34.72
CA GLY A 393 5.49 -16.55 -35.40
C GLY A 393 4.85 -17.62 -34.50
N PRO A 394 4.51 -18.80 -35.04
CA PRO A 394 3.85 -19.87 -34.26
C PRO A 394 4.67 -20.38 -33.07
N GLY A 395 6.00 -20.28 -33.13
CA GLY A 395 6.93 -20.69 -32.07
C GLY A 395 7.30 -19.57 -31.08
N GLY A 396 6.64 -18.41 -31.16
CA GLY A 396 6.93 -17.24 -30.33
C GLY A 396 7.50 -16.06 -31.09
N TYR A 397 8.26 -15.21 -30.41
CA TYR A 397 8.82 -13.98 -30.97
C TYR A 397 10.29 -14.16 -31.36
N SER A 398 10.68 -13.59 -32.50
CA SER A 398 12.07 -13.66 -33.00
C SER A 398 12.60 -12.30 -33.42
N TRP A 399 13.88 -12.05 -33.15
CA TRP A 399 14.57 -10.81 -33.49
C TRP A 399 16.06 -11.06 -33.70
N MET A 400 16.58 -10.74 -34.90
CA MET A 400 18.01 -10.81 -35.26
C MET A 400 18.74 -12.08 -34.81
N GLY A 401 18.14 -13.26 -35.02
CA GLY A 401 18.72 -14.56 -34.66
C GLY A 401 18.48 -15.02 -33.22
N PHE A 402 17.91 -14.15 -32.37
CA PHE A 402 17.37 -14.55 -31.06
C PHE A 402 15.89 -14.90 -31.19
N SER A 403 15.43 -15.89 -30.43
CA SER A 403 14.01 -16.24 -30.34
C SER A 403 13.63 -16.60 -28.92
N THR A 404 12.35 -16.39 -28.59
CA THR A 404 11.76 -16.82 -27.32
C THR A 404 10.35 -17.33 -27.53
N ALA A 405 10.01 -18.43 -26.87
CA ALA A 405 8.64 -18.93 -26.77
C ALA A 405 7.88 -18.25 -25.62
N GLN A 406 8.58 -17.60 -24.69
CA GLN A 406 7.95 -16.88 -23.57
C GLN A 406 7.26 -15.62 -24.09
N GLN A 407 6.01 -15.42 -23.68
CA GLN A 407 5.24 -14.22 -23.95
C GLN A 407 4.84 -13.57 -22.64
N SER A 408 5.23 -12.32 -22.47
CA SER A 408 4.82 -11.51 -21.32
C SER A 408 3.34 -11.17 -21.45
N PHE A 409 2.60 -11.30 -20.35
CA PHE A 409 1.21 -10.84 -20.25
C PHE A 409 1.09 -9.31 -20.10
N ILE A 410 2.20 -8.60 -19.81
CA ILE A 410 2.22 -7.18 -19.48
C ILE A 410 1.66 -6.29 -20.61
N PRO A 411 2.02 -6.46 -21.90
CA PRO A 411 1.44 -5.64 -22.97
C PRO A 411 -0.09 -5.79 -23.05
N GLY A 412 -0.60 -7.02 -22.90
CA GLY A 412 -2.03 -7.30 -22.89
C GLY A 412 -2.74 -6.68 -21.69
N TRP A 413 -2.12 -6.70 -20.49
CA TRP A 413 -2.66 -5.99 -19.32
C TRP A 413 -2.65 -4.47 -19.51
N ALA A 414 -1.58 -3.88 -20.08
CA ALA A 414 -1.52 -2.45 -20.33
C ALA A 414 -2.60 -2.02 -21.33
N GLU A 415 -2.80 -2.79 -22.41
CA GLU A 415 -3.89 -2.56 -23.36
C GLU A 415 -5.26 -2.73 -22.70
N TRP A 416 -5.45 -3.79 -21.93
CA TRP A 416 -6.69 -4.03 -21.20
C TRP A 416 -7.02 -2.86 -20.27
N ASN A 417 -6.10 -2.45 -19.39
CA ASN A 417 -6.36 -1.40 -18.43
C ASN A 417 -6.61 -0.04 -19.08
N PHE A 418 -5.75 0.36 -20.03
CA PHE A 418 -5.75 1.72 -20.57
C PHE A 418 -6.67 1.93 -21.77
N SER A 419 -7.14 0.87 -22.43
CA SER A 419 -8.27 0.98 -23.38
C SER A 419 -9.52 1.53 -22.70
N GLY A 420 -9.71 1.18 -21.43
CA GLY A 420 -10.76 1.70 -20.55
C GLY A 420 -12.11 1.01 -20.69
N LEU A 421 -13.06 1.37 -19.82
CA LEU A 421 -14.40 0.79 -19.76
C LEU A 421 -15.11 0.92 -21.11
N GLU A 422 -15.02 2.12 -21.71
CA GLU A 422 -15.76 2.54 -22.89
C GLU A 422 -15.40 1.75 -24.16
N ARG A 423 -14.29 1.02 -24.13
CA ARG A 423 -13.81 0.20 -25.25
C ARG A 423 -13.99 -1.31 -25.01
N LYS A 424 -14.64 -1.70 -23.91
CA LYS A 424 -14.99 -3.11 -23.67
C LYS A 424 -16.23 -3.49 -24.47
N ASP A 425 -16.25 -4.71 -25.00
CA ASP A 425 -17.40 -5.22 -25.75
C ASP A 425 -18.70 -5.18 -24.94
N ALA A 426 -18.60 -5.41 -23.62
CA ALA A 426 -19.73 -5.39 -22.70
C ALA A 426 -20.06 -3.98 -22.14
N TYR A 427 -19.40 -2.91 -22.60
CA TYR A 427 -19.66 -1.55 -22.12
C TYR A 427 -21.11 -1.09 -22.28
N PRO A 428 -21.80 -1.36 -23.42
CA PRO A 428 -23.20 -0.96 -23.55
C PRO A 428 -24.11 -1.61 -22.49
N GLU A 429 -23.83 -2.86 -22.10
CA GLU A 429 -24.55 -3.55 -21.01
C GLU A 429 -24.27 -2.90 -19.66
N TYR A 430 -23.00 -2.58 -19.38
CA TYR A 430 -22.60 -1.88 -18.16
C TYR A 430 -23.25 -0.48 -18.05
N GLN A 431 -23.17 0.31 -19.11
CA GLN A 431 -23.73 1.66 -19.16
C GLN A 431 -25.24 1.64 -18.97
N ALA A 432 -25.94 0.69 -19.61
CA ALA A 432 -27.39 0.52 -19.45
C ALA A 432 -27.75 0.15 -18.00
N LEU A 433 -26.95 -0.67 -17.33
CA LEU A 433 -27.15 -1.02 -15.92
C LEU A 433 -26.97 0.19 -15.00
N MET A 434 -25.88 0.95 -15.17
CA MET A 434 -25.64 2.17 -14.38
C MET A 434 -26.78 3.18 -14.56
N GLY A 435 -27.24 3.40 -15.79
CA GLY A 435 -28.39 4.27 -16.07
C GLY A 435 -29.68 3.75 -15.44
N THR A 436 -29.93 2.43 -15.47
CA THR A 436 -31.09 1.82 -14.81
C THR A 436 -31.07 2.07 -13.30
N MET A 437 -29.89 1.95 -12.66
CA MET A 437 -29.76 2.19 -11.23
C MET A 437 -29.93 3.68 -10.89
N ALA A 438 -29.42 4.59 -11.72
CA ALA A 438 -29.67 6.03 -11.58
C ALA A 438 -31.18 6.35 -11.65
N ASP A 439 -31.88 5.83 -12.65
CA ASP A 439 -33.33 6.01 -12.82
C ASP A 439 -34.14 5.46 -11.64
N LEU A 440 -33.71 4.32 -11.06
CA LEU A 440 -34.31 3.78 -9.84
C LEU A 440 -34.04 4.68 -8.63
N GLY A 441 -32.82 5.22 -8.51
CA GLY A 441 -32.46 6.21 -7.50
C GLY A 441 -33.37 7.44 -7.52
N GLU A 442 -33.69 7.96 -8.71
CA GLU A 442 -34.60 9.09 -8.87
C GLU A 442 -36.08 8.73 -8.62
N SER A 443 -36.53 7.60 -9.16
CA SER A 443 -37.97 7.25 -9.18
C SER A 443 -38.46 6.54 -7.92
N ARG A 444 -37.58 5.81 -7.23
CA ARG A 444 -37.88 5.06 -6.01
C ARG A 444 -37.10 5.56 -4.81
N GLY A 445 -35.95 6.19 -5.03
CA GLY A 445 -35.13 6.80 -4.00
C GLY A 445 -33.76 6.14 -3.89
N CYS A 446 -32.79 6.92 -3.42
CA CYS A 446 -31.42 6.50 -3.17
C CYS A 446 -31.33 5.36 -2.16
N GLY A 447 -30.21 4.62 -2.18
CA GLY A 447 -29.95 3.52 -1.26
C GLY A 447 -28.83 2.61 -1.73
N ARG A 448 -28.41 1.69 -0.85
CA ARG A 448 -27.33 0.74 -1.14
C ARG A 448 -27.79 -0.37 -2.07
N ALA A 449 -26.88 -0.79 -2.92
CA ALA A 449 -27.04 -1.95 -3.78
C ALA A 449 -26.07 -3.07 -3.42
N MET A 450 -26.59 -4.29 -3.31
CA MET A 450 -25.81 -5.53 -3.33
C MET A 450 -25.97 -6.17 -4.70
N TRP A 451 -24.87 -6.56 -5.32
CA TRP A 451 -24.85 -7.15 -6.65
C TRP A 451 -24.23 -8.55 -6.62
N GLU A 452 -24.77 -9.46 -7.41
CA GLU A 452 -24.24 -10.80 -7.59
C GLU A 452 -22.86 -10.74 -8.25
N PHE A 453 -21.89 -11.45 -7.67
CA PHE A 453 -20.52 -11.55 -8.18
C PHE A 453 -20.37 -12.78 -9.08
N ASP A 454 -19.60 -12.61 -10.16
CA ASP A 454 -18.98 -13.70 -10.91
C ASP A 454 -17.66 -13.17 -11.51
N SER A 455 -16.63 -14.01 -11.57
CA SER A 455 -15.37 -13.69 -12.27
C SER A 455 -15.55 -13.21 -13.72
N ASN A 456 -16.63 -13.62 -14.40
CA ASN A 456 -16.98 -13.16 -15.74
C ASN A 456 -17.37 -11.67 -15.79
N LEU A 457 -17.62 -11.01 -14.65
CA LEU A 457 -17.78 -9.55 -14.59
C LEU A 457 -16.51 -8.82 -15.06
N ASN A 458 -15.35 -9.51 -15.11
CA ASN A 458 -14.18 -8.99 -15.79
C ASN A 458 -14.47 -8.56 -17.24
N ARG A 459 -15.51 -9.06 -17.92
CA ARG A 459 -15.94 -8.57 -19.24
C ARG A 459 -16.20 -7.06 -19.31
N TYR A 460 -16.56 -6.43 -18.17
CA TYR A 460 -16.70 -4.97 -18.07
C TYR A 460 -15.37 -4.22 -17.95
N GLY A 461 -14.24 -4.92 -17.84
CA GLY A 461 -12.89 -4.36 -17.67
C GLY A 461 -12.26 -4.66 -16.31
N SER A 462 -13.08 -4.97 -15.30
CA SER A 462 -12.63 -5.48 -14.00
C SER A 462 -13.81 -6.22 -13.35
N THR A 463 -13.53 -7.26 -12.56
CA THR A 463 -14.54 -7.89 -11.69
C THR A 463 -15.11 -6.92 -10.64
N MET A 464 -14.44 -5.78 -10.44
CA MET A 464 -14.77 -4.74 -9.48
C MET A 464 -15.58 -3.58 -10.09
N ALA A 465 -15.98 -3.66 -11.36
CA ALA A 465 -16.59 -2.54 -12.08
C ALA A 465 -17.88 -1.99 -11.42
N LEU A 466 -18.64 -2.83 -10.70
CA LEU A 466 -19.86 -2.43 -10.00
C LEU A 466 -19.61 -1.76 -8.64
N MET A 467 -18.36 -1.74 -8.16
CA MET A 467 -17.98 -0.86 -7.05
C MET A 467 -18.09 0.63 -7.43
N LEU A 468 -18.15 0.95 -8.74
CA LEU A 468 -18.33 2.32 -9.26
C LEU A 468 -19.79 2.78 -9.35
N LEU A 469 -20.78 2.00 -8.89
CA LEU A 469 -22.18 2.46 -8.78
C LEU A 469 -22.31 3.89 -8.20
N PRO A 470 -21.70 4.21 -7.05
CA PRO A 470 -21.78 5.57 -6.48
C PRO A 470 -21.13 6.62 -7.38
N TYR A 471 -20.05 6.27 -8.10
CA TYR A 471 -19.38 7.17 -9.04
C TYR A 471 -20.27 7.53 -10.25
N TRP A 472 -21.08 6.59 -10.74
CA TRP A 472 -21.95 6.82 -11.90
C TRP A 472 -23.34 7.38 -11.54
N THR A 473 -23.71 7.36 -10.26
CA THR A 473 -25.03 7.78 -9.77
C THR A 473 -24.96 8.98 -8.83
N ASP A 474 -23.85 9.73 -8.87
CA ASP A 474 -23.59 10.91 -8.02
C ASP A 474 -23.84 10.65 -6.53
N GLY A 475 -23.46 9.45 -6.06
CA GLY A 475 -23.64 9.01 -4.67
C GLY A 475 -25.08 8.64 -4.27
N CYS A 476 -26.03 8.56 -5.22
CA CYS A 476 -27.39 8.13 -4.91
C CYS A 476 -27.51 6.61 -4.73
N ILE A 477 -26.78 5.81 -5.52
CA ILE A 477 -26.73 4.35 -5.36
C ILE A 477 -25.35 3.95 -4.87
N ASP A 478 -25.27 3.63 -3.57
CA ASP A 478 -24.06 3.08 -2.95
C ASP A 478 -23.85 1.62 -3.37
N SER A 479 -22.63 1.10 -3.20
CA SER A 479 -22.30 -0.30 -3.44
C SER A 479 -21.93 -0.99 -2.13
N MET A 480 -22.47 -2.17 -1.84
CA MET A 480 -22.06 -2.91 -0.66
C MET A 480 -20.62 -3.44 -0.75
N GLU A 481 -20.11 -3.59 -1.97
CA GLU A 481 -18.72 -3.92 -2.24
C GLU A 481 -17.93 -2.67 -2.63
N GLY A 482 -16.77 -2.48 -1.98
CA GLY A 482 -15.77 -1.47 -2.32
C GLY A 482 -14.39 -2.07 -2.57
N LEU A 483 -13.41 -1.24 -2.91
CA LEU A 483 -12.03 -1.69 -3.11
C LEU A 483 -11.22 -1.73 -1.81
N TYR A 484 -11.46 -0.78 -0.91
CA TYR A 484 -10.62 -0.57 0.27
C TYR A 484 -11.01 -1.53 1.40
N PHE A 485 -10.79 -2.83 1.18
CA PHE A 485 -11.22 -3.91 2.08
C PHE A 485 -10.79 -3.72 3.54
N GLU A 486 -9.56 -3.25 3.78
CA GLU A 486 -9.04 -3.01 5.13
C GLU A 486 -9.54 -1.72 5.79
N SER A 487 -10.29 -0.88 5.08
CA SER A 487 -10.75 0.42 5.58
C SER A 487 -12.09 0.39 6.32
N SER A 488 -12.80 -0.73 6.34
CA SER A 488 -14.07 -0.87 7.07
C SER A 488 -14.12 -2.20 7.83
N MET A 489 -14.53 -2.17 9.09
CA MET A 489 -14.82 -3.40 9.85
C MET A 489 -16.09 -4.11 9.36
N THR A 490 -16.86 -3.51 8.46
CA THR A 490 -18.06 -4.11 7.86
C THR A 490 -17.71 -5.04 6.67
N THR A 491 -16.50 -4.95 6.14
CA THR A 491 -16.02 -5.77 5.00
C THR A 491 -16.25 -7.28 5.15
N PRO A 492 -16.00 -7.93 6.31
CA PRO A 492 -16.21 -9.38 6.46
C PRO A 492 -17.65 -9.79 6.19
N PHE A 493 -18.60 -9.00 6.69
CA PHE A 493 -20.04 -9.25 6.58
C PHE A 493 -20.56 -9.02 5.16
N HIS A 494 -19.96 -8.08 4.42
CA HIS A 494 -20.16 -7.99 2.97
C HIS A 494 -19.81 -9.31 2.28
N PHE A 495 -18.64 -9.90 2.55
CA PHE A 495 -18.25 -11.14 1.89
C PHE A 495 -19.07 -12.37 2.30
N LEU A 496 -19.63 -12.37 3.52
CA LEU A 496 -20.63 -13.37 3.91
C LEU A 496 -21.89 -13.22 3.05
N ASN A 497 -22.44 -12.00 2.94
CA ASN A 497 -23.59 -11.73 2.07
C ASN A 497 -23.28 -12.04 0.61
N GLN A 498 -22.04 -11.77 0.14
CA GLN A 498 -21.64 -12.07 -1.23
C GLN A 498 -21.77 -13.56 -1.53
N SER A 499 -21.44 -14.40 -0.55
CA SER A 499 -21.57 -15.86 -0.63
C SER A 499 -23.02 -16.33 -0.64
N GLU A 500 -23.88 -15.69 0.15
CA GLU A 500 -25.32 -15.97 0.20
C GLU A 500 -26.09 -15.48 -1.03
N LEU A 501 -25.58 -14.46 -1.73
CA LEU A 501 -26.29 -13.75 -2.81
C LEU A 501 -25.65 -13.91 -4.20
N SER A 502 -24.66 -14.79 -4.34
CA SER A 502 -24.04 -15.09 -5.64
C SER A 502 -23.90 -16.58 -5.89
N ALA A 503 -24.23 -17.03 -7.10
CA ALA A 503 -24.01 -18.42 -7.48
C ALA A 503 -22.50 -18.77 -7.56
N LYS A 504 -21.63 -17.79 -7.85
CA LYS A 504 -20.17 -17.96 -7.89
C LYS A 504 -19.46 -16.82 -7.15
N PRO A 505 -19.54 -16.78 -5.81
CA PRO A 505 -19.13 -15.63 -5.01
C PRO A 505 -17.61 -15.40 -5.02
N SER A 506 -17.22 -14.17 -4.71
CA SER A 506 -15.85 -13.86 -4.28
C SER A 506 -15.71 -14.20 -2.78
N ARG A 507 -14.59 -14.82 -2.42
CA ARG A 507 -14.26 -15.20 -1.03
C ARG A 507 -12.81 -14.79 -0.67
N PRO A 508 -12.45 -13.49 -0.80
CA PRO A 508 -11.06 -13.06 -0.69
C PRO A 508 -10.57 -12.94 0.76
N GLN A 509 -11.47 -12.70 1.72
CA GLN A 509 -11.12 -12.68 3.13
C GLN A 509 -11.02 -14.11 3.66
N ARG A 510 -9.95 -14.43 4.38
CA ARG A 510 -9.73 -15.79 4.88
C ARG A 510 -10.47 -16.03 6.18
N ASP A 511 -10.64 -17.31 6.51
CA ASP A 511 -11.15 -17.78 7.81
C ASP A 511 -12.58 -17.32 8.15
N LEU A 512 -13.40 -16.98 7.13
CA LEU A 512 -14.83 -16.73 7.30
C LEU A 512 -15.66 -17.99 7.03
N PRO A 513 -16.78 -18.19 7.77
CA PRO A 513 -17.68 -19.32 7.59
C PRO A 513 -18.59 -19.13 6.35
N TYR A 514 -18.00 -19.09 5.17
CA TYR A 514 -18.73 -18.90 3.92
C TYR A 514 -19.74 -20.03 3.67
N THR A 515 -20.96 -19.65 3.30
CA THR A 515 -22.03 -20.55 2.83
C THR A 515 -22.14 -20.51 1.31
N ASP A 516 -22.95 -21.40 0.74
CA ASP A 516 -23.33 -21.30 -0.67
C ASP A 516 -24.57 -20.41 -0.84
N LEU A 517 -25.05 -20.26 -2.07
CA LEU A 517 -26.17 -19.40 -2.43
C LEU A 517 -27.43 -19.75 -1.61
N ASP A 518 -27.91 -18.77 -0.85
CA ASP A 518 -29.14 -18.81 -0.06
C ASP A 518 -29.71 -17.38 -0.04
N VAL A 519 -30.55 -17.07 -1.03
CA VAL A 519 -31.08 -15.70 -1.19
C VAL A 519 -31.99 -15.31 -0.03
N SER A 520 -32.68 -16.25 0.59
CA SER A 520 -33.59 -15.96 1.71
C SER A 520 -32.80 -15.45 2.91
N ARG A 521 -31.77 -16.21 3.31
CA ARG A 521 -30.83 -15.78 4.36
C ARG A 521 -30.08 -14.50 3.98
N GLY A 522 -29.68 -14.38 2.72
CA GLY A 522 -29.05 -13.17 2.21
C GLY A 522 -29.95 -11.94 2.37
N VAL A 523 -31.27 -12.07 2.14
CA VAL A 523 -32.24 -10.98 2.28
C VAL A 523 -32.39 -10.52 3.73
N ASP A 524 -32.41 -11.43 4.71
CA ASP A 524 -32.38 -11.07 6.14
C ASP A 524 -31.16 -10.18 6.45
N HIS A 525 -30.00 -10.54 5.92
CA HIS A 525 -28.79 -9.75 6.07
C HIS A 525 -28.78 -8.43 5.28
N LEU A 526 -29.41 -8.38 4.11
CA LEU A 526 -29.63 -7.14 3.37
C LEU A 526 -30.51 -6.18 4.18
N GLN A 527 -31.58 -6.67 4.80
CA GLN A 527 -32.44 -5.89 5.69
C GLN A 527 -31.64 -5.36 6.90
N LEU A 528 -30.86 -6.23 7.56
CA LEU A 528 -29.99 -5.85 8.67
C LEU A 528 -28.99 -4.75 8.31
N LEU A 529 -28.41 -4.80 7.11
CA LEU A 529 -27.46 -3.81 6.60
C LEU A 529 -28.13 -2.63 5.88
N GLY A 530 -29.47 -2.56 5.82
CA GLY A 530 -30.19 -1.46 5.17
C GLY A 530 -29.89 -1.36 3.67
N VAL A 531 -29.74 -2.51 3.01
CA VAL A 531 -29.49 -2.61 1.57
C VAL A 531 -30.81 -2.61 0.84
N ARG A 532 -31.00 -1.59 0.01
CA ARG A 532 -32.29 -1.34 -0.65
C ARG A 532 -32.47 -2.13 -1.93
N TYR A 533 -31.38 -2.35 -2.68
CA TYR A 533 -31.43 -2.98 -3.99
C TYR A 533 -30.58 -4.25 -4.02
N TYR A 534 -31.15 -5.35 -4.50
CA TYR A 534 -30.41 -6.57 -4.85
C TYR A 534 -30.40 -6.75 -6.36
N MET A 535 -29.22 -6.96 -6.93
CA MET A 535 -29.01 -7.12 -8.38
C MET A 535 -28.50 -8.54 -8.65
N ALA A 536 -29.31 -9.37 -9.29
CA ALA A 536 -28.97 -10.75 -9.65
C ALA A 536 -28.99 -10.96 -11.17
N PHE A 537 -28.20 -11.90 -11.69
CA PHE A 537 -28.21 -12.23 -13.11
C PHE A 537 -28.08 -13.73 -13.42
N SER A 538 -27.61 -14.56 -12.50
CA SER A 538 -27.60 -16.01 -12.70
C SER A 538 -29.02 -16.57 -12.61
N ASP A 539 -29.30 -17.61 -13.40
CA ASP A 539 -30.64 -18.24 -13.40
C ASP A 539 -31.03 -18.75 -11.99
N GLU A 540 -30.05 -19.25 -11.22
CA GLU A 540 -30.25 -19.76 -9.87
C GLU A 540 -30.60 -18.64 -8.87
N ALA A 541 -29.78 -17.59 -8.80
CA ALA A 541 -30.03 -16.46 -7.90
C ALA A 541 -31.34 -15.74 -8.26
N VAL A 542 -31.62 -15.55 -9.55
CA VAL A 542 -32.87 -14.95 -10.02
C VAL A 542 -34.09 -15.83 -9.68
N ALA A 543 -33.97 -17.15 -9.77
CA ALA A 543 -35.05 -18.06 -9.42
C ALA A 543 -35.38 -18.00 -7.92
N GLN A 544 -34.36 -18.05 -7.06
CA GLN A 544 -34.54 -17.90 -5.61
C GLN A 544 -35.10 -16.50 -5.27
N ALA A 545 -34.55 -15.44 -5.85
CA ALA A 545 -35.01 -14.07 -5.62
C ALA A 545 -36.46 -13.81 -6.03
N ARG A 546 -36.98 -14.50 -7.04
CA ARG A 546 -38.39 -14.42 -7.44
C ARG A 546 -39.33 -15.17 -6.51
N ALA A 547 -38.81 -16.16 -5.78
CA ALA A 547 -39.59 -16.93 -4.81
C ALA A 547 -39.59 -16.27 -3.43
N GLU A 548 -38.65 -15.35 -3.16
CA GLU A 548 -38.52 -14.63 -1.91
C GLU A 548 -39.59 -13.52 -1.77
N PRO A 549 -40.54 -13.63 -0.81
CA PRO A 549 -41.60 -12.65 -0.62
C PRO A 549 -41.12 -11.22 -0.34
N ASP A 550 -39.96 -11.07 0.30
CA ASP A 550 -39.42 -9.75 0.67
C ASP A 550 -38.63 -9.07 -0.45
N LEU A 551 -38.59 -9.68 -1.63
CA LEU A 551 -37.99 -9.11 -2.84
C LEU A 551 -39.03 -8.72 -3.88
N ARG A 552 -39.09 -7.43 -4.19
CA ARG A 552 -39.93 -6.90 -5.26
C ARG A 552 -39.11 -6.63 -6.51
N SER A 553 -39.38 -7.34 -7.61
CA SER A 553 -38.77 -7.02 -8.91
C SER A 553 -39.14 -5.59 -9.35
N VAL A 554 -38.15 -4.72 -9.57
CA VAL A 554 -38.33 -3.30 -9.93
C VAL A 554 -37.74 -2.92 -11.27
N ALA A 555 -36.72 -3.64 -11.77
CA ALA A 555 -36.15 -3.36 -13.08
C ALA A 555 -35.50 -4.59 -13.73
N ILE A 556 -35.29 -4.46 -15.03
CA ILE A 556 -34.58 -5.40 -15.89
C ILE A 556 -33.58 -4.60 -16.72
N SER A 557 -32.30 -4.95 -16.68
CA SER A 557 -31.27 -4.33 -17.52
C SER A 557 -30.35 -5.40 -18.11
N GLY A 558 -30.58 -5.76 -19.37
CA GLY A 558 -29.92 -6.90 -20.00
C GLY A 558 -30.11 -8.18 -19.19
N PRO A 559 -29.01 -8.85 -18.77
CA PRO A 559 -29.10 -10.07 -17.95
C PRO A 559 -29.54 -9.79 -16.50
N TRP A 560 -29.40 -8.54 -16.03
CA TRP A 560 -29.67 -8.19 -14.64
C TRP A 560 -31.17 -8.11 -14.34
N ARG A 561 -31.52 -8.60 -13.16
CA ARG A 561 -32.80 -8.43 -12.47
C ARG A 561 -32.52 -7.65 -11.20
N VAL A 562 -33.19 -6.52 -11.06
CA VAL A 562 -33.06 -5.65 -9.89
C VAL A 562 -34.30 -5.80 -9.04
N PHE A 563 -34.09 -6.12 -7.77
CA PHE A 563 -35.12 -6.28 -6.76
C PHE A 563 -34.96 -5.18 -5.70
N GLU A 564 -36.08 -4.62 -5.26
CA GLU A 564 -36.16 -3.76 -4.08
C GLU A 564 -36.43 -4.66 -2.86
N VAL A 565 -35.60 -4.50 -1.83
CA VAL A 565 -35.66 -5.27 -0.59
C VAL A 565 -36.65 -4.59 0.37
N ALA A 566 -37.63 -5.34 0.88
CA ALA A 566 -38.54 -4.86 1.90
C ALA A 566 -37.80 -4.55 3.21
N ASP A 567 -38.34 -3.67 4.06
CA ASP A 567 -37.84 -3.38 5.42
C ASP A 567 -36.35 -2.99 5.56
N ALA A 568 -35.75 -2.50 4.48
CA ALA A 568 -34.35 -2.06 4.42
C ALA A 568 -34.11 -0.61 4.89
N SER A 569 -34.92 -0.08 5.82
CA SER A 569 -34.76 1.30 6.33
C SER A 569 -33.40 1.49 7.01
N LEU A 570 -32.70 2.60 6.73
CA LEU A 570 -31.35 2.89 7.25
C LEU A 570 -31.33 3.08 8.77
N VAL A 571 -32.42 3.61 9.34
CA VAL A 571 -32.60 3.75 10.78
C VAL A 571 -33.83 2.95 11.17
N ALA A 572 -33.70 2.09 12.17
CA ALA A 572 -34.74 1.16 12.59
C ALA A 572 -34.87 1.16 14.12
N PRO A 573 -36.10 1.14 14.66
CA PRO A 573 -36.29 1.01 16.10
C PRO A 573 -35.97 -0.40 16.58
N MET A 574 -35.51 -0.53 17.83
CA MET A 574 -35.20 -1.83 18.42
C MET A 574 -36.29 -2.28 19.39
N ALA A 575 -36.57 -3.58 19.39
CA ALA A 575 -37.53 -4.22 20.31
C ALA A 575 -36.85 -4.87 21.54
N THR A 576 -35.53 -4.92 21.55
CA THR A 576 -34.71 -5.52 22.61
C THR A 576 -33.57 -4.56 22.98
N GLU A 577 -33.18 -4.56 24.26
CA GLU A 577 -31.97 -3.86 24.69
C GLU A 577 -30.73 -4.57 24.10
N PRO A 578 -29.75 -3.82 23.57
CA PRO A 578 -28.44 -4.38 23.28
C PRO A 578 -27.75 -4.91 24.54
N VAL A 579 -26.79 -5.81 24.33
CA VAL A 579 -25.97 -6.38 25.40
C VAL A 579 -24.50 -6.08 25.13
N VAL A 580 -23.81 -5.58 26.15
CA VAL A 580 -22.39 -5.22 26.06
C VAL A 580 -21.54 -6.48 26.22
N LEU A 581 -20.65 -6.73 25.26
CA LEU A 581 -19.64 -7.78 25.38
C LEU A 581 -18.50 -7.32 26.29
N GLU A 582 -18.25 -8.08 27.35
CA GLU A 582 -17.09 -7.86 28.22
C GLU A 582 -15.79 -8.21 27.47
N ASP A 583 -14.74 -7.43 27.70
CA ASP A 583 -13.39 -7.63 27.16
C ASP A 583 -13.27 -7.68 25.62
N ALA A 584 -14.33 -7.32 24.87
CA ALA A 584 -14.30 -7.15 23.42
C ALA A 584 -14.20 -5.67 23.06
N ALA A 585 -13.01 -5.07 23.21
CA ALA A 585 -12.77 -3.71 22.76
C ALA A 585 -13.11 -3.61 21.27
N GLY A 586 -14.03 -2.72 20.89
CA GLY A 586 -14.72 -2.61 19.58
C GLY A 586 -13.86 -2.53 18.31
N GLY A 587 -13.03 -3.55 18.07
CA GLY A 587 -11.98 -3.58 17.06
C GLY A 587 -11.20 -4.90 17.10
N GLY A 588 -10.52 -5.22 15.99
CA GLY A 588 -9.68 -6.42 15.89
C GLY A 588 -10.42 -7.75 16.02
N LYS A 589 -9.68 -8.83 16.32
CA LYS A 589 -10.20 -10.20 16.35
C LYS A 589 -11.18 -10.45 17.51
N GLU A 590 -10.92 -9.84 18.66
CA GLU A 590 -11.76 -9.96 19.87
C GLU A 590 -13.19 -9.47 19.65
N TRP A 591 -13.39 -8.50 18.75
CA TRP A 591 -14.72 -8.10 18.27
C TRP A 591 -15.20 -8.94 17.09
N LEU A 592 -14.34 -9.19 16.10
CA LEU A 592 -14.74 -9.81 14.84
C LEU A 592 -15.27 -11.24 15.01
N GLU A 593 -14.60 -12.07 15.82
CA GLU A 593 -14.99 -13.47 16.00
C GLU A 593 -16.42 -13.63 16.57
N PRO A 594 -16.78 -13.02 17.73
CA PRO A 594 -18.14 -13.11 18.25
C PRO A 594 -19.17 -12.41 17.35
N ALA A 595 -18.80 -11.32 16.67
CA ALA A 595 -19.70 -10.66 15.74
C ALA A 595 -20.01 -11.52 14.50
N VAL A 596 -19.02 -12.28 13.99
CA VAL A 596 -19.22 -13.25 12.89
C VAL A 596 -20.08 -14.42 13.35
N GLU A 597 -19.85 -14.96 14.56
CA GLU A 597 -20.70 -16.00 15.12
C GLU A 597 -22.16 -15.53 15.24
N TRP A 598 -22.39 -14.36 15.84
CA TRP A 598 -23.70 -13.71 15.92
C TRP A 598 -24.34 -13.50 14.56
N TYR A 599 -23.57 -13.03 13.57
CA TYR A 599 -24.09 -12.76 12.23
C TYR A 599 -24.56 -14.03 11.52
N ASN A 600 -23.97 -15.19 11.82
CA ASN A 600 -24.32 -16.44 11.17
C ASN A 600 -25.41 -17.26 11.91
N ASP A 601 -25.89 -16.78 13.06
CA ASP A 601 -26.94 -17.41 13.87
C ASP A 601 -28.20 -16.52 13.94
N PRO A 602 -29.25 -16.82 13.15
CA PRO A 602 -30.50 -16.07 13.17
C PRO A 602 -31.15 -15.96 14.57
N SER A 603 -30.95 -16.96 15.44
CA SER A 603 -31.53 -16.95 16.79
C SER A 603 -30.81 -15.98 17.75
N ALA A 604 -29.53 -15.70 17.47
CA ALA A 604 -28.73 -14.74 18.21
C ALA A 604 -29.02 -13.28 17.80
N GLN A 605 -29.45 -13.05 16.56
CA GLN A 605 -29.73 -11.71 16.01
C GLN A 605 -30.87 -10.95 16.70
N GLU A 606 -31.69 -11.63 17.49
CA GLU A 606 -32.72 -11.00 18.34
C GLU A 606 -32.14 -10.04 19.39
N VAL A 607 -30.87 -10.20 19.77
CA VAL A 607 -30.17 -9.33 20.71
C VAL A 607 -28.87 -8.83 20.08
N MET A 608 -28.77 -7.52 19.93
CA MET A 608 -27.56 -6.90 19.36
C MET A 608 -26.42 -6.94 20.38
N LEU A 609 -25.27 -7.46 19.95
CA LEU A 609 -24.02 -7.37 20.70
C LEU A 609 -23.43 -5.96 20.54
N ALA A 610 -23.03 -5.33 21.64
CA ALA A 610 -22.49 -3.98 21.69
C ALA A 610 -21.06 -3.98 22.27
N ALA A 611 -20.18 -3.11 21.74
CA ALA A 611 -18.83 -2.95 22.28
C ALA A 611 -18.79 -2.08 23.55
N ASP A 612 -19.79 -1.21 23.71
CA ASP A 612 -19.97 -0.32 24.87
C ASP A 612 -21.45 0.08 24.96
N GLY A 613 -21.87 0.65 26.08
CA GLY A 613 -23.25 1.08 26.26
C GLY A 613 -23.57 1.60 27.67
N PRO A 614 -24.77 2.17 27.88
CA PRO A 614 -25.24 2.63 29.18
C PRO A 614 -25.08 1.59 30.29
N GLU A 615 -24.83 2.04 31.52
CA GLU A 615 -24.70 1.18 32.72
C GLU A 615 -25.91 0.27 32.98
N SER A 616 -27.07 0.58 32.40
CA SER A 616 -28.29 -0.22 32.53
C SER A 616 -28.32 -1.47 31.64
N TRP A 617 -27.60 -1.51 30.51
CA TRP A 617 -27.59 -2.66 29.61
C TRP A 617 -27.00 -3.92 30.29
N ALA A 618 -27.36 -5.11 29.83
CA ALA A 618 -26.70 -6.30 30.34
C ALA A 618 -25.25 -6.34 29.84
N ARG A 619 -24.36 -6.94 30.63
CA ARG A 619 -22.98 -7.26 30.25
C ARG A 619 -22.87 -8.78 30.20
N VAL A 620 -22.23 -9.32 29.17
CA VAL A 620 -22.00 -10.76 29.01
C VAL A 620 -20.59 -11.03 28.54
N VAL A 621 -20.03 -12.15 28.97
CA VAL A 621 -18.77 -12.66 28.46
C VAL A 621 -19.01 -13.30 27.08
N PRO A 622 -18.09 -13.17 26.11
CA PRO A 622 -18.20 -13.84 24.82
C PRO A 622 -18.51 -15.34 24.95
N GLY A 623 -19.45 -15.83 24.13
CA GLY A 623 -19.93 -17.23 24.15
C GLY A 623 -21.03 -17.54 25.17
N GLN A 624 -21.44 -16.57 26.00
CA GLN A 624 -22.65 -16.71 26.83
C GLN A 624 -23.89 -16.22 26.09
N GLU A 625 -25.00 -16.94 26.24
CA GLU A 625 -26.28 -16.54 25.65
C GLU A 625 -26.83 -15.27 26.34
N PRO A 626 -27.10 -14.19 25.59
CA PRO A 626 -27.56 -12.95 26.17
C PRO A 626 -29.03 -13.01 26.60
N GLU A 627 -29.36 -12.37 27.73
CA GLU A 627 -30.73 -12.23 28.19
C GLU A 627 -31.53 -11.30 27.26
N ARG A 628 -32.67 -11.78 26.76
CA ARG A 628 -33.59 -10.98 25.93
C ARG A 628 -34.41 -10.02 26.81
N ARG A 629 -34.02 -8.74 26.85
CA ARG A 629 -34.75 -7.70 27.57
C ARG A 629 -35.61 -6.87 26.61
N PRO A 630 -36.94 -7.03 26.60
CA PRO A 630 -37.80 -6.33 25.67
C PRO A 630 -37.89 -4.84 26.00
N VAL A 631 -37.92 -4.01 24.96
CA VAL A 631 -38.14 -2.57 25.04
C VAL A 631 -39.34 -2.21 24.17
N ALA A 632 -40.15 -1.25 24.62
CA ALA A 632 -41.17 -0.66 23.77
C ALA A 632 -40.50 0.18 22.68
N PRO A 633 -40.54 -0.22 21.39
CA PRO A 633 -39.81 0.48 20.33
C PRO A 633 -40.31 1.92 20.17
N ALA A 634 -39.41 2.84 19.79
CA ALA A 634 -39.81 4.16 19.32
C ALA A 634 -40.36 4.07 17.89
N ASN A 635 -41.19 5.02 17.49
CA ASN A 635 -41.49 5.25 16.08
C ASN A 635 -40.42 6.18 15.49
N VAL A 636 -39.76 5.74 14.41
CA VAL A 636 -38.72 6.52 13.72
C VAL A 636 -39.29 7.13 12.45
N SER A 637 -39.05 8.41 12.23
CA SER A 637 -39.46 9.13 11.01
C SER A 637 -38.43 10.18 10.60
N GLY A 638 -38.63 10.83 9.45
CA GLY A 638 -37.79 11.98 9.05
C GLY A 638 -36.32 11.63 8.82
N ILE A 639 -36.01 10.39 8.39
CA ILE A 639 -34.64 9.95 8.19
C ILE A 639 -34.02 10.71 7.01
N GLU A 640 -33.03 11.54 7.29
CA GLU A 640 -32.16 12.18 6.30
C GLU A 640 -30.73 11.68 6.48
N ALA A 641 -30.13 11.18 5.40
CA ALA A 641 -28.73 10.78 5.36
C ALA A 641 -27.97 11.65 4.34
N ARG A 642 -26.83 12.18 4.77
CA ARG A 642 -25.87 12.93 3.96
C ARG A 642 -24.48 12.34 4.21
N ASN A 643 -23.50 12.72 3.40
CA ASN A 643 -22.14 12.15 3.48
C ASN A 643 -21.48 12.26 4.87
N HIS A 644 -21.85 13.25 5.69
CA HIS A 644 -21.25 13.48 7.01
C HIS A 644 -22.27 13.60 8.14
N SER A 645 -23.55 13.33 7.88
CA SER A 645 -24.59 13.44 8.89
C SER A 645 -25.75 12.49 8.65
N ILE A 646 -26.37 12.01 9.73
CA ILE A 646 -27.62 11.24 9.70
C ILE A 646 -28.55 11.84 10.74
N SER A 647 -29.75 12.26 10.36
CA SER A 647 -30.74 12.81 11.29
C SER A 647 -32.07 12.07 11.16
N PHE A 648 -32.80 11.98 12.26
CA PHE A 648 -34.12 11.37 12.32
C PHE A 648 -34.89 11.83 13.56
N ASP A 649 -36.21 11.67 13.51
CA ASP A 649 -37.13 11.95 14.60
C ASP A 649 -37.57 10.66 15.29
N VAL A 650 -37.81 10.76 16.60
CA VAL A 650 -38.43 9.74 17.43
C VAL A 650 -39.61 10.31 18.22
N ASP A 651 -40.65 9.50 18.39
CA ASP A 651 -41.83 9.86 19.19
C ASP A 651 -41.58 9.77 20.71
N ARG A 652 -40.53 9.05 21.12
CA ARG A 652 -40.17 8.86 22.53
C ARG A 652 -38.67 8.71 22.76
N ALA A 653 -38.21 9.22 23.90
CA ALA A 653 -36.85 9.03 24.39
C ALA A 653 -36.67 7.68 25.11
N GLY A 654 -35.41 7.25 25.25
CA GLY A 654 -34.98 6.10 26.05
C GLY A 654 -35.04 4.73 25.36
N ALA A 655 -35.75 4.59 24.23
CA ALA A 655 -35.76 3.36 23.45
C ALA A 655 -34.57 3.32 22.47
N PRO A 656 -33.76 2.24 22.44
CA PRO A 656 -32.62 2.16 21.55
C PRO A 656 -33.06 2.15 20.08
N VAL A 657 -32.28 2.83 19.23
CA VAL A 657 -32.50 2.94 17.79
C VAL A 657 -31.23 2.49 17.06
N LEU A 658 -31.38 1.55 16.13
CA LEU A 658 -30.32 1.05 15.27
C LEU A 658 -30.13 2.00 14.07
N VAL A 659 -28.91 2.49 13.90
CA VAL A 659 -28.46 3.21 12.71
C VAL A 659 -27.57 2.24 11.92
N LYS A 660 -28.07 1.78 10.77
CA LYS A 660 -27.41 0.80 9.90
C LYS A 660 -26.29 1.42 9.08
N THR A 661 -25.48 2.29 9.69
CA THR A 661 -24.26 2.85 9.10
C THR A 661 -23.08 2.33 9.88
N SER A 662 -22.00 2.02 9.17
CA SER A 662 -20.79 1.47 9.78
C SER A 662 -20.27 2.38 10.91
N TYR A 663 -19.91 1.78 12.04
CA TYR A 663 -19.34 2.51 13.16
C TYR A 663 -17.90 2.92 12.86
N PHE A 664 -17.55 4.11 13.35
CA PHE A 664 -16.19 4.62 13.45
C PHE A 664 -16.13 5.67 14.58
N PRO A 665 -15.01 5.81 15.32
CA PRO A 665 -14.93 6.69 16.51
C PRO A 665 -15.23 8.19 16.28
N ASN A 666 -15.17 8.63 15.02
CA ASN A 666 -15.41 10.02 14.62
C ASN A 666 -16.89 10.41 14.55
N TRP A 667 -17.80 9.44 14.65
CA TRP A 667 -19.22 9.74 14.78
C TRP A 667 -19.53 10.34 16.16
N LYS A 668 -20.19 11.49 16.17
CA LYS A 668 -20.80 12.10 17.34
C LYS A 668 -22.31 12.11 17.19
N VAL A 669 -23.00 12.19 18.31
CA VAL A 669 -24.46 12.31 18.33
C VAL A 669 -24.89 13.46 19.23
N GLU A 670 -25.89 14.19 18.76
CA GLU A 670 -26.66 15.16 19.52
C GLU A 670 -28.10 14.66 19.66
N GLY A 671 -28.76 14.97 20.78
CA GLY A 671 -30.12 14.49 21.06
C GLY A 671 -30.21 13.03 21.53
N ALA A 672 -29.10 12.31 21.70
CA ALA A 672 -29.06 10.93 22.18
C ALA A 672 -27.78 10.61 22.97
N GLN A 673 -27.75 9.47 23.66
CA GLN A 673 -26.52 8.84 24.14
C GLN A 673 -25.91 7.91 23.06
N GLY A 674 -24.58 7.80 23.03
CA GLY A 674 -23.84 7.01 22.04
C GLY A 674 -23.01 7.89 21.08
N PRO A 675 -22.88 7.54 19.79
CA PRO A 675 -23.28 6.25 19.20
C PRO A 675 -22.39 5.12 19.71
N TYR A 676 -23.00 3.96 19.99
CA TYR A 676 -22.31 2.76 20.44
C TYR A 676 -22.15 1.79 19.25
N GLN A 677 -20.97 1.18 19.11
CA GLN A 677 -20.75 0.15 18.12
C GLN A 677 -21.54 -1.11 18.47
N VAL A 678 -22.27 -1.67 17.50
CA VAL A 678 -22.96 -2.95 17.62
C VAL A 678 -22.64 -3.88 16.47
N ALA A 679 -22.83 -5.19 16.65
CA ALA A 679 -22.65 -6.17 15.59
C ALA A 679 -23.61 -5.88 14.41
N PRO A 680 -23.20 -6.10 13.15
CA PRO A 680 -21.88 -6.56 12.71
C PRO A 680 -20.76 -5.51 12.83
N ASN A 681 -21.08 -4.24 12.60
CA ASN A 681 -20.25 -3.06 12.87
C ASN A 681 -21.12 -1.80 12.65
N LEU A 682 -22.34 -1.81 13.17
CA LEU A 682 -23.31 -0.73 13.02
C LEU A 682 -23.32 0.16 14.27
N MET A 683 -24.25 1.11 14.33
CA MET A 683 -24.37 2.03 15.46
C MET A 683 -25.72 1.90 16.15
N VAL A 684 -25.74 1.98 17.48
CA VAL A 684 -26.96 2.19 18.26
C VAL A 684 -26.86 3.51 19.02
N VAL A 685 -27.97 4.24 19.07
CA VAL A 685 -28.13 5.44 19.88
C VAL A 685 -29.35 5.29 20.79
N VAL A 686 -29.33 5.95 21.95
CA VAL A 686 -30.45 6.00 22.88
C VAL A 686 -30.97 7.44 22.95
N PRO A 687 -32.08 7.77 22.28
CA PRO A 687 -32.58 9.14 22.21
C PRO A 687 -32.88 9.73 23.58
N THR A 688 -32.52 11.00 23.74
CA THR A 688 -32.81 11.85 24.92
C THR A 688 -33.67 13.05 24.55
N ALA A 689 -33.81 13.33 23.25
CA ALA A 689 -34.68 14.32 22.64
C ALA A 689 -35.48 13.66 21.50
N SER A 690 -36.45 14.39 20.94
CA SER A 690 -37.26 13.93 19.80
C SER A 690 -36.49 13.93 18.49
N GLU A 691 -35.49 14.80 18.34
CA GLU A 691 -34.64 14.89 17.16
C GLU A 691 -33.26 14.36 17.52
N VAL A 692 -32.73 13.46 16.69
CA VAL A 692 -31.39 12.88 16.86
C VAL A 692 -30.58 13.17 15.62
N THR A 693 -29.36 13.68 15.81
CA THR A 693 -28.43 13.96 14.71
C THR A 693 -27.08 13.34 15.02
N LEU A 694 -26.59 12.49 14.10
CA LEU A 694 -25.23 11.98 14.09
C LEU A 694 -24.40 12.78 13.09
N THR A 695 -23.17 13.16 13.46
CA THR A 695 -22.24 13.88 12.60
C THR A 695 -20.84 13.27 12.63
N TYR A 696 -20.18 13.18 11.48
CA TYR A 696 -18.80 12.74 11.38
C TYR A 696 -17.82 13.93 11.46
N GLU A 697 -17.02 13.97 12.52
CA GLU A 697 -16.13 15.09 12.81
C GLU A 697 -14.72 14.68 13.32
N ASP A 698 -13.81 15.65 13.33
CA ASP A 698 -12.43 15.45 13.80
C ASP A 698 -12.39 15.27 15.33
N ILE A 699 -11.83 14.14 15.79
CA ILE A 699 -11.64 13.88 17.21
C ILE A 699 -10.30 14.44 17.71
N ALA A 700 -9.98 14.22 19.00
CA ALA A 700 -8.76 14.75 19.61
C ALA A 700 -7.48 14.26 18.90
N VAL A 701 -7.49 13.02 18.43
CA VAL A 701 -6.38 12.43 17.67
C VAL A 701 -6.14 13.20 16.37
N ASP A 702 -7.18 13.48 15.59
CA ASP A 702 -7.07 14.16 14.30
C ASP A 702 -6.57 15.60 14.46
N ARG A 703 -7.13 16.33 15.42
CA ARG A 703 -6.71 17.71 15.74
C ARG A 703 -5.26 17.78 16.23
N THR A 704 -4.84 16.82 17.06
CA THR A 704 -3.45 16.73 17.53
C THR A 704 -2.51 16.44 16.36
N ALA A 705 -2.90 15.53 15.47
CA ALA A 705 -2.16 15.17 14.29
C ALA A 705 -1.98 16.37 13.33
N GLN A 706 -3.03 17.14 13.08
CA GLN A 706 -2.97 18.37 12.27
C GLN A 706 -1.98 19.39 12.87
N ASN A 707 -2.03 19.61 14.18
CA ASN A 707 -1.10 20.52 14.88
C ASN A 707 0.36 20.05 14.76
N LEU A 708 0.61 18.75 14.90
CA LEU A 708 1.94 18.17 14.71
C LEU A 708 2.44 18.34 13.26
N THR A 709 1.55 18.25 12.27
CA THR A 709 1.89 18.54 10.87
C THR A 709 2.28 20.00 10.67
N MET A 710 1.60 20.95 11.32
CA MET A 710 2.01 22.37 11.29
C MET A 710 3.40 22.56 11.91
N LEU A 711 3.70 21.90 13.01
CA LEU A 711 5.05 21.89 13.59
C LEU A 711 6.09 21.27 12.63
N GLY A 712 5.71 20.22 11.91
CA GLY A 712 6.52 19.64 10.82
C GLY A 712 6.82 20.64 9.72
N ALA A 713 5.84 21.42 9.28
CA ALA A 713 6.01 22.48 8.27
C ALA A 713 6.96 23.59 8.77
N ILE A 714 6.81 24.03 10.02
CA ILE A 714 7.73 24.98 10.67
C ILE A 714 9.15 24.38 10.76
N GLY A 715 9.27 23.10 11.15
CA GLY A 715 10.53 22.38 11.21
C GLY A 715 11.22 22.29 9.85
N LEU A 716 10.46 22.01 8.78
CA LEU A 716 10.96 21.97 7.41
C LEU A 716 11.47 23.35 6.97
N PHE A 717 10.73 24.41 7.28
CA PHE A 717 11.18 25.78 7.02
C PHE A 717 12.46 26.12 7.81
N ALA A 718 12.53 25.77 9.09
CA ALA A 718 13.72 25.99 9.92
C ALA A 718 14.96 25.24 9.39
N LEU A 719 14.79 23.99 8.93
CA LEU A 719 15.83 23.23 8.25
C LEU A 719 16.30 23.94 6.96
N SER A 720 15.37 24.51 6.18
CA SER A 720 15.70 25.25 4.94
C SER A 720 16.57 26.49 5.21
N ARG A 721 16.39 27.15 6.36
CA ARG A 721 17.13 28.36 6.76
C ARG A 721 18.46 28.07 7.46
N GLY A 722 18.78 26.80 7.71
CA GLY A 722 19.99 26.40 8.46
C GLY A 722 19.90 26.64 9.97
N GLY A 723 18.71 26.93 10.50
CA GLY A 723 18.48 27.28 11.92
C GLY A 723 18.77 26.15 12.92
N LEU A 724 18.89 24.91 12.45
CA LEU A 724 19.25 23.73 13.27
C LEU A 724 20.71 23.28 13.06
N GLY A 725 21.59 24.25 12.77
CA GLY A 725 23.04 24.08 12.65
C GLY A 725 23.49 23.35 11.39
N LYS A 726 24.39 23.97 10.62
CA LYS A 726 25.22 23.23 9.66
C LYS A 726 26.16 22.32 10.47
N LEU A 727 25.70 21.12 10.81
CA LEU A 727 26.57 20.08 11.35
C LEU A 727 27.60 19.75 10.26
N SER A 728 28.79 20.33 10.39
CA SER A 728 29.92 19.96 9.56
C SER A 728 30.30 18.52 9.91
N LEU A 729 29.86 17.57 9.07
CA LEU A 729 30.16 16.14 9.22
C LEU A 729 31.52 15.78 8.62
N ALA A 730 32.23 16.74 8.02
CA ALA A 730 33.58 16.54 7.53
C ALA A 730 34.51 16.30 8.73
N ARG A 731 35.24 15.17 8.70
CA ARG A 731 36.36 14.90 9.58
C ARG A 731 37.32 16.10 9.50
N LYS A 732 37.63 16.75 10.62
CA LYS A 732 38.70 17.73 10.64
C LYS A 732 40.02 16.98 10.35
N PRO A 733 40.89 17.49 9.45
CA PRO A 733 42.21 16.88 9.22
C PRO A 733 43.12 16.90 10.46
N GLU A 734 42.74 17.62 11.53
CA GLU A 734 43.45 17.62 12.81
C GLU A 734 43.43 16.25 13.52
N ASP A 735 42.42 15.40 13.28
CA ASP A 735 42.33 14.09 13.95
C ASP A 735 43.27 13.04 13.33
N GLU A 736 43.61 13.15 12.03
CA GLU A 736 44.62 12.30 11.37
C GLU A 736 46.05 12.69 11.82
N ALA A 737 46.31 13.98 12.03
CA ALA A 737 47.60 14.44 12.53
C ALA A 737 47.91 13.92 13.96
N THR A 738 46.90 13.64 14.78
CA THR A 738 47.09 13.07 16.14
C THR A 738 47.25 11.55 16.21
N GLU A 739 46.85 10.80 15.18
CA GLU A 739 47.13 9.36 15.09
C GLU A 739 48.45 9.09 14.34
N GLU A 740 48.74 9.81 13.25
CA GLU A 740 50.04 9.69 12.55
C GLU A 740 51.22 10.22 13.38
N SER A 741 51.02 11.23 14.24
CA SER A 741 52.07 11.69 15.17
C SER A 741 52.30 10.77 16.37
N LYS A 742 51.40 9.79 16.62
CA LYS A 742 51.61 8.76 17.63
C LYS A 742 52.28 7.50 17.07
N GLU A 743 52.10 7.20 15.79
CA GLU A 743 52.79 6.07 15.12
C GLU A 743 54.18 6.43 14.57
N ALA A 744 54.51 7.71 14.41
CA ALA A 744 55.81 8.15 13.88
C ALA A 744 56.87 8.58 14.94
N ARG A 745 56.64 8.32 16.23
CA ARG A 745 57.66 8.60 17.27
C ARG A 745 58.50 7.35 17.50
N ALA A 746 59.72 7.37 16.96
CA ALA A 746 60.77 6.41 17.31
C ALA A 746 60.95 6.35 18.84
N PRO A 747 61.31 5.18 19.42
CA PRO A 747 61.56 5.08 20.85
C PRO A 747 62.64 6.10 21.25
N GLU A 748 62.36 6.91 22.26
CA GLU A 748 63.34 7.78 22.89
C GLU A 748 64.52 6.92 23.38
N PRO A 749 65.78 7.32 23.13
CA PRO A 749 66.93 6.62 23.69
C PRO A 749 66.85 6.68 25.23
N GLU A 750 67.12 5.55 25.88
CA GLU A 750 67.21 5.46 27.33
C GLU A 750 68.16 6.55 27.87
N PRO A 751 67.80 7.23 28.96
CA PRO A 751 68.68 8.20 29.58
C PRO A 751 69.95 7.50 30.08
N GLU A 752 71.11 8.08 29.75
CA GLU A 752 72.41 7.64 30.25
C GLU A 752 72.41 7.57 31.80
N PRO A 753 73.03 6.54 32.40
CA PRO A 753 73.11 6.43 33.84
C PRO A 753 73.93 7.58 34.43
N GLU A 754 73.41 8.16 35.52
CA GLU A 754 74.07 9.22 36.27
C GLU A 754 75.49 8.79 36.73
N PRO A 755 76.49 9.69 36.71
CA PRO A 755 77.81 9.38 37.22
C PRO A 755 77.77 9.18 38.74
N GLU A 756 78.35 8.07 39.20
CA GLU A 756 78.49 7.72 40.61
C GLU A 756 79.20 8.84 41.41
N PRO A 757 78.76 9.13 42.65
CA PRO A 757 79.43 10.09 43.51
C PRO A 757 80.78 9.56 43.99
N GLU A 758 81.79 10.43 44.03
CA GLU A 758 83.12 10.13 44.56
C GLU A 758 83.05 9.61 46.02
N PRO A 759 83.90 8.64 46.41
CA PRO A 759 83.86 8.05 47.73
C PRO A 759 84.51 8.97 48.78
N GLU A 760 83.77 9.28 49.85
CA GLU A 760 84.36 9.73 51.11
C GLU A 760 85.07 8.57 51.83
N PRO A 761 86.18 8.83 52.55
CA PRO A 761 87.09 7.81 53.04
C PRO A 761 86.54 7.00 54.23
N LYS A 762 86.83 5.70 54.22
CA LYS A 762 86.60 4.74 55.32
C LYS A 762 87.41 5.08 56.57
N GLU A 763 86.76 5.04 57.73
CA GLU A 763 87.37 4.67 59.01
C GLU A 763 86.95 3.23 59.40
N PRO A 764 87.77 2.50 60.21
CA PRO A 764 87.85 1.05 60.14
C PRO A 764 86.88 0.27 61.04
N GLU A 765 86.62 -0.96 60.60
CA GLU A 765 85.97 -2.13 61.24
C GLU A 765 86.42 -2.40 62.69
N PRO A 766 85.65 -3.17 63.49
CA PRO A 766 85.88 -4.62 63.50
C PRO A 766 84.63 -5.52 63.69
N GLU A 767 84.70 -6.65 62.97
CA GLU A 767 84.18 -8.02 63.18
C GLU A 767 84.09 -8.54 64.65
N PRO A 768 83.41 -9.67 64.95
CA PRO A 768 83.13 -10.85 64.08
C PRO A 768 81.69 -11.33 63.94
#